data_AF-B2AMW0-F1
#
_entry.id   AF-B2AMW0-F1
#
_cell.length_a   1.000
_cell.length_b   1.000
_cell.length_c   1.000
_cell.angle_alpha   90.00
_cell.angle_beta   90.00
_cell.angle_gamma   90.00
#
_symmetry.space_group_name_H-M   'P 1'
#
loop_
_entity.id
_entity.type
_entity.pdbx_description
1 polymer ?
#
loop_
_entity_poly.entity_id
_entity_poly.type
_entity_poly.pdbx_seq_one_letter_code
_entity_poly.pdbx_strand_id
1 'polypeptide(L)'
;MRRMVCCLYFKAYRLFVKPCSNGDLTEKRNLSIGEEKFLDIDPGVFDNEMVKLADGDVTKGTYTGTQAALTHAYARIERSYETYFDALQIEPTLPRYIEKDLKKELYQWSDYPTNRDGTPAQYPPHLQTIPRADQVSQTDLFNRLGLANTLLMIAKLVPDTWYGKTADWGISILQRAFNGSPMDGTIKQIEEYNRSHRKSPTDIEEGKNIGLLPDWFTDRRFADQSFTGTNPTSITVVPEALLNEFIAAAKQGGYDKWATILPTIDPATLYVQDARNIRRSLGVDENEILFNKEPKSDDSWGCAAVTLFQLHPTGELHPIAICTDYKGDSLATSVTIFNKRMLPTDSSEGEEHDWPWRYAKTCAQVTDFLRHEVSVHLTQAHLVEEALIVATHRTVPMEHIIYRLLSPHWFKTLSLNAAARATLVPQIIKDIVGVKPDNLYQYVRSEFESFDYVGRYVPNDLASRGFPNTAEGLAEPQYRNYAYAKNMLSMWYCIRRYVKSMLLTYYTETTADAVISKCEIIKAWYTEVQTAAHIKTFPTITTLDQLIDAVTMSIHIAAPFHSAVNYLQNFYQVFVIAKPPCLCSPPPTTLDQLKGYKEADLVKALPIGRQRQWLLAAQIPWLLSYKVCTFLCLFENMTLTHRDRFPRSAVSSPLRSRSGGHANTPRPLRRRREGSIPYMVMDPDNTAVSILI
;
A
#
# COMPACT_ATOMS: atom_id res chain seq x y z
N MET A 1 -29.38 -23.64 16.88
CA MET A 1 -28.84 -22.27 17.07
C MET A 1 -27.99 -22.03 18.34
N ARG A 2 -27.92 -22.91 19.36
CA ARG A 2 -26.80 -22.94 20.35
C ARG A 2 -25.65 -23.90 19.97
N ARG A 3 -25.79 -24.63 18.86
CA ARG A 3 -24.82 -25.65 18.37
C ARG A 3 -23.74 -25.10 17.42
N MET A 4 -23.91 -23.92 16.82
CA MET A 4 -22.99 -23.38 15.80
C MET A 4 -21.68 -22.86 16.42
N VAL A 5 -21.75 -22.21 17.59
CA VAL A 5 -20.57 -21.71 18.31
C VAL A 5 -19.85 -22.82 19.09
N CYS A 6 -20.56 -23.88 19.50
CA CYS A 6 -19.99 -25.03 20.23
C CYS A 6 -19.32 -26.08 19.33
N CYS A 7 -19.77 -26.28 18.09
CA CYS A 7 -19.21 -27.32 17.22
C CYS A 7 -17.84 -26.99 16.62
N LEU A 8 -17.55 -25.71 16.37
CA LEU A 8 -16.21 -25.25 15.95
C LEU A 8 -15.15 -25.46 17.04
N TYR A 9 -15.56 -25.43 18.31
CA TYR A 9 -14.66 -25.56 19.46
C TYR A 9 -14.36 -27.01 19.87
N PHE A 10 -15.31 -27.93 19.74
CA PHE A 10 -15.16 -29.30 20.25
C PHE A 10 -14.28 -30.22 19.39
N LYS A 11 -14.05 -29.91 18.11
CA LYS A 11 -13.27 -30.79 17.21
C LYS A 11 -11.77 -30.47 17.16
N ALA A 12 -11.35 -29.23 17.40
CA ALA A 12 -9.93 -28.83 17.35
C ALA A 12 -9.10 -29.41 18.51
N TYR A 13 -9.70 -29.60 19.69
CA TYR A 13 -8.96 -30.02 20.90
C TYR A 13 -8.62 -31.52 20.94
N ARG A 14 -9.30 -32.38 20.17
CA ARG A 14 -9.01 -33.83 20.16
C ARG A 14 -7.73 -34.20 19.39
N LEU A 15 -7.15 -33.28 18.62
CA LEU A 15 -5.96 -33.53 17.80
C LEU A 15 -4.64 -33.09 18.45
N PHE A 16 -4.68 -32.27 19.52
CA PHE A 16 -3.47 -31.75 20.19
C PHE A 16 -3.00 -32.56 21.41
N VAL A 17 -3.74 -33.61 21.81
CA VAL A 17 -3.32 -34.50 22.89
C VAL A 17 -2.97 -35.86 22.28
N LYS A 18 -1.68 -36.07 21.97
CA LYS A 18 -1.14 -37.43 21.88
C LYS A 18 -1.35 -38.08 23.25
N PRO A 19 -1.98 -39.27 23.35
CA PRO A 19 -2.08 -39.99 24.62
C PRO A 19 -0.71 -40.58 24.95
N CYS A 20 0.11 -39.85 25.69
CA CYS A 20 1.20 -40.48 26.44
C CYS A 20 0.65 -40.91 27.80
N SER A 21 0.51 -42.23 27.93
CA SER A 21 0.41 -43.05 29.15
C SER A 21 -0.69 -42.75 30.17
N ASN A 22 -1.54 -43.77 30.35
CA ASN A 22 -2.42 -44.02 31.49
C ASN A 22 -1.89 -43.43 32.82
N GLY A 23 -2.52 -42.35 33.26
CA GLY A 23 -2.40 -41.77 34.59
C GLY A 23 -3.59 -40.84 34.82
N ASP A 24 -4.35 -41.13 35.87
CA ASP A 24 -5.56 -40.45 36.36
C ASP A 24 -5.90 -39.07 35.75
N LEU A 25 -6.87 -39.03 34.84
CA LEU A 25 -7.51 -37.78 34.35
C LEU A 25 -8.78 -37.43 35.17
N THR A 26 -8.79 -37.75 36.47
CA THR A 26 -9.91 -37.42 37.38
C THR A 26 -9.77 -36.07 38.08
N GLU A 27 -8.69 -35.31 37.86
CA GLU A 27 -8.68 -33.87 38.13
C GLU A 27 -9.42 -33.13 37.00
N LYS A 28 -10.72 -32.90 37.19
CA LYS A 28 -11.48 -31.93 36.40
C LYS A 28 -10.87 -30.54 36.61
N ARG A 29 -9.89 -30.17 35.78
CA ARG A 29 -9.60 -28.75 35.53
C ARG A 29 -10.86 -28.16 34.89
N ASN A 30 -11.59 -27.33 35.63
CA ASN A 30 -12.71 -26.52 35.14
C ASN A 30 -12.16 -25.44 34.20
N LEU A 31 -11.67 -25.82 33.02
CA LEU A 31 -11.32 -24.89 31.96
C LEU A 31 -12.59 -24.61 31.15
N SER A 32 -13.13 -23.40 31.30
CA SER A 32 -14.24 -22.92 30.47
C SER A 32 -13.69 -22.53 29.10
N ILE A 33 -14.20 -23.17 28.06
CA ILE A 33 -13.86 -22.86 26.66
C ILE A 33 -14.11 -21.38 26.31
N GLY A 34 -15.06 -20.71 26.98
CA GLY A 34 -15.36 -19.29 26.75
C GLY A 34 -14.31 -18.31 27.30
N GLU A 35 -13.35 -18.80 28.10
CA GLU A 35 -12.29 -18.00 28.72
C GLU A 35 -10.97 -18.05 27.92
N GLU A 36 -10.83 -19.02 27.01
CA GLU A 36 -9.64 -19.18 26.17
C GLU A 36 -9.61 -18.18 25.00
N LYS A 37 -8.41 -17.69 24.66
CA LYS A 37 -8.21 -16.78 23.53
C LYS A 37 -8.30 -17.57 22.22
N PHE A 38 -9.31 -17.27 21.41
CA PHE A 38 -9.41 -17.82 20.05
C PHE A 38 -8.30 -17.22 19.17
N LEU A 39 -7.40 -18.07 18.67
CA LEU A 39 -6.24 -17.66 17.88
C LEU A 39 -6.45 -17.88 16.38
N ASP A 40 -6.98 -19.03 15.98
CA ASP A 40 -7.12 -19.42 14.58
C ASP A 40 -8.18 -20.53 14.38
N ILE A 41 -8.59 -20.75 13.14
CA ILE A 41 -9.51 -21.83 12.72
C ILE A 41 -8.68 -23.00 12.16
N ASP A 42 -9.00 -24.23 12.57
CA ASP A 42 -8.45 -25.43 11.93
C ASP A 42 -8.83 -25.45 10.42
N PRO A 43 -7.87 -25.58 9.48
CA PRO A 43 -8.17 -25.49 8.06
C PRO A 43 -9.20 -26.51 7.57
N GLY A 44 -9.19 -27.73 8.11
CA GLY A 44 -10.17 -28.75 7.74
C GLY A 44 -11.56 -28.42 8.27
N VAL A 45 -11.66 -27.76 9.43
CA VAL A 45 -12.93 -27.23 9.93
C VAL A 45 -13.40 -26.05 9.08
N PHE A 46 -12.52 -25.12 8.72
CA PHE A 46 -12.84 -24.01 7.82
C PHE A 46 -13.42 -24.52 6.50
N ASP A 47 -12.74 -25.46 5.84
CA ASP A 47 -13.18 -26.02 4.56
C ASP A 47 -14.57 -26.69 4.69
N ASN A 48 -14.80 -27.44 5.77
CA ASN A 48 -16.10 -28.06 6.04
C ASN A 48 -17.23 -27.05 6.27
N GLU A 49 -16.95 -25.92 6.93
CA GLU A 49 -17.96 -24.86 7.13
C GLU A 49 -18.19 -24.07 5.84
N MET A 50 -17.15 -23.83 5.04
CA MET A 50 -17.28 -23.19 3.72
C MET A 50 -18.18 -23.97 2.76
N VAL A 51 -18.07 -25.31 2.76
CA VAL A 51 -18.98 -26.17 1.97
C VAL A 51 -20.44 -26.01 2.41
N LYS A 52 -20.70 -25.85 3.70
CA LYS A 52 -22.07 -25.61 4.21
C LYS A 52 -22.59 -24.21 3.88
N LEU A 53 -21.68 -23.25 3.69
CA LEU A 53 -21.98 -21.86 3.31
C LEU A 53 -22.15 -21.67 1.80
N ALA A 54 -22.06 -22.74 0.98
CA ALA A 54 -22.15 -22.64 -0.48
C ALA A 54 -23.36 -21.80 -0.95
N ASP A 55 -24.51 -21.96 -0.28
CA ASP A 55 -25.77 -21.29 -0.64
C ASP A 55 -26.19 -20.15 0.33
N GLY A 56 -25.32 -19.65 1.21
CA GLY A 56 -25.69 -18.62 2.18
C GLY A 56 -24.58 -17.71 2.69
N ASP A 57 -24.98 -16.62 3.36
CA ASP A 57 -24.08 -15.65 3.99
C ASP A 57 -23.91 -15.96 5.49
N VAL A 58 -22.73 -15.68 6.04
CA VAL A 58 -22.56 -15.62 7.49
C VAL A 58 -23.32 -14.39 7.98
N THR A 59 -24.48 -14.58 8.62
CA THR A 59 -25.31 -13.44 9.09
C THR A 59 -24.93 -12.93 10.47
N LYS A 60 -24.25 -13.75 11.28
CA LYS A 60 -23.84 -13.44 12.65
C LYS A 60 -22.44 -13.96 12.93
N GLY A 61 -21.55 -13.13 13.46
CA GLY A 61 -20.18 -13.53 13.81
C GLY A 61 -19.53 -12.70 14.92
N THR A 62 -18.38 -13.15 15.37
CA THR A 62 -17.50 -12.41 16.28
C THR A 62 -16.34 -11.80 15.51
N TYR A 63 -15.76 -10.70 16.00
CA TYR A 63 -14.62 -10.04 15.36
C TYR A 63 -13.45 -11.01 15.08
N THR A 64 -13.02 -11.75 16.11
CA THR A 64 -11.88 -12.67 16.00
C THR A 64 -12.15 -13.87 15.10
N GLY A 65 -13.38 -14.41 15.12
CA GLY A 65 -13.78 -15.51 14.25
C GLY A 65 -13.78 -15.10 12.78
N THR A 66 -14.38 -13.95 12.46
CA THR A 66 -14.39 -13.41 11.09
C THR A 66 -12.98 -13.06 10.63
N GLN A 67 -12.15 -12.48 11.51
CA GLN A 67 -10.76 -12.17 11.20
C GLN A 67 -9.96 -13.42 10.78
N ALA A 68 -10.07 -14.51 11.53
CA ALA A 68 -9.43 -15.78 11.17
C ALA A 68 -10.00 -16.35 9.87
N ALA A 69 -11.32 -16.30 9.68
CA ALA A 69 -11.97 -16.77 8.45
C ALA A 69 -11.48 -16.01 7.21
N LEU A 70 -11.33 -14.69 7.30
CA LEU A 70 -10.78 -13.86 6.23
C LEU A 70 -9.34 -14.22 5.88
N THR A 71 -8.51 -14.54 6.87
CA THR A 71 -7.14 -15.05 6.63
C THR A 71 -7.14 -16.33 5.80
N HIS A 72 -7.92 -17.32 6.21
CA HIS A 72 -8.00 -18.61 5.49
C HIS A 72 -8.63 -18.44 4.10
N ALA A 73 -9.66 -17.59 3.99
CA ALA A 73 -10.29 -17.30 2.72
C ALA A 73 -9.32 -16.65 1.74
N TYR A 74 -8.59 -15.62 2.15
CA TYR A 74 -7.67 -14.91 1.27
C TYR A 74 -6.55 -15.83 0.76
N ALA A 75 -5.94 -16.63 1.63
CA ALA A 75 -4.94 -17.62 1.24
C ALA A 75 -5.47 -18.67 0.23
N ARG A 76 -6.79 -18.95 0.24
CA ARG A 76 -7.45 -19.86 -0.71
C ARG A 76 -7.75 -19.17 -2.04
N ILE A 77 -8.06 -17.87 -2.03
CA ILE A 77 -8.21 -17.06 -3.24
C ILE A 77 -6.88 -17.06 -3.98
N GLU A 78 -5.79 -16.65 -3.33
CA GLU A 78 -4.45 -16.60 -3.93
C GLU A 78 -4.08 -17.94 -4.55
N ARG A 79 -4.20 -19.04 -3.79
CA ARG A 79 -3.89 -20.39 -4.29
C ARG A 79 -4.75 -20.81 -5.48
N SER A 80 -6.02 -20.37 -5.52
CA SER A 80 -6.91 -20.68 -6.65
C SER A 80 -6.46 -19.97 -7.92
N TYR A 81 -6.07 -18.69 -7.83
CA TYR A 81 -5.53 -17.95 -8.96
C TYR A 81 -4.15 -18.47 -9.39
N GLU A 82 -3.26 -18.82 -8.47
CA GLU A 82 -1.98 -19.48 -8.79
C GLU A 82 -2.21 -20.78 -9.58
N THR A 83 -3.13 -21.64 -9.11
CA THR A 83 -3.47 -22.90 -9.78
C THR A 83 -4.09 -22.65 -11.17
N TYR A 84 -4.93 -21.62 -11.30
CA TYR A 84 -5.51 -21.24 -12.57
C TYR A 84 -4.46 -20.78 -13.58
N PHE A 85 -3.52 -19.94 -13.15
CA PHE A 85 -2.44 -19.43 -14.00
C PHE A 85 -1.45 -20.52 -14.39
N ASP A 86 -1.21 -21.50 -13.52
CA ASP A 86 -0.48 -22.72 -13.87
C ASP A 86 -1.20 -23.51 -14.97
N ALA A 87 -2.52 -23.72 -14.83
CA ALA A 87 -3.33 -24.42 -15.83
C ALA A 87 -3.36 -23.70 -17.18
N LEU A 88 -3.38 -22.36 -17.18
CA LEU A 88 -3.29 -21.53 -18.39
C LEU A 88 -1.88 -21.48 -19.00
N GLN A 89 -0.87 -22.02 -18.31
CA GLN A 89 0.54 -21.95 -18.70
C GLN A 89 1.10 -20.52 -18.76
N ILE A 90 0.50 -19.59 -18.00
CA ILE A 90 0.94 -18.19 -17.89
C ILE A 90 2.02 -18.05 -16.80
N GLU A 91 1.82 -18.69 -15.65
CA GLU A 91 2.83 -18.79 -14.58
C GLU A 91 3.03 -20.28 -14.24
N PRO A 92 3.65 -21.06 -15.14
CA PRO A 92 3.75 -22.50 -14.96
C PRO A 92 4.69 -22.85 -13.80
N THR A 93 4.22 -23.70 -12.90
CA THR A 93 4.96 -24.26 -11.77
C THR A 93 6.15 -25.07 -12.24
N LEU A 94 5.97 -25.83 -13.32
CA LEU A 94 7.06 -26.54 -13.98
C LEU A 94 7.65 -25.64 -15.07
N PRO A 95 8.95 -25.30 -14.99
CA PRO A 95 9.59 -24.46 -16.00
C PRO A 95 9.45 -25.07 -17.40
N ARG A 96 8.98 -24.26 -18.35
CA ARG A 96 8.82 -24.65 -19.75
C ARG A 96 9.30 -23.54 -20.65
N TYR A 97 9.91 -23.94 -21.75
CA TYR A 97 10.21 -23.01 -22.83
C TYR A 97 8.94 -22.78 -23.65
N ILE A 98 8.64 -21.51 -23.93
CA ILE A 98 7.49 -21.11 -24.75
C ILE A 98 8.00 -20.15 -25.81
N GLU A 99 7.83 -20.54 -27.07
CA GLU A 99 8.15 -19.72 -28.24
C GLU A 99 7.43 -18.37 -28.17
N LYS A 100 8.10 -17.32 -28.63
CA LYS A 100 7.59 -15.93 -28.54
C LYS A 100 6.21 -15.77 -29.19
N ASP A 101 5.99 -16.39 -30.34
CA ASP A 101 4.70 -16.24 -31.05
C ASP A 101 3.56 -16.94 -30.30
N LEU A 102 3.81 -18.09 -29.67
CA LEU A 102 2.85 -18.72 -28.76
C LEU A 102 2.62 -17.86 -27.50
N LYS A 103 3.64 -17.18 -26.98
CA LYS A 103 3.43 -16.20 -25.90
C LYS A 103 2.52 -15.05 -26.32
N LYS A 104 2.59 -14.57 -27.56
CA LYS A 104 1.65 -13.54 -28.02
C LYS A 104 0.20 -14.02 -28.00
N GLU A 105 -0.03 -15.32 -28.20
CA GLU A 105 -1.36 -15.94 -28.10
C GLU A 105 -1.82 -16.07 -26.63
N LEU A 106 -0.92 -16.48 -25.73
CA LEU A 106 -1.22 -16.67 -24.30
C LEU A 106 -1.41 -15.34 -23.54
N TYR A 107 -0.59 -14.34 -23.85
CA TYR A 107 -0.57 -13.05 -23.15
C TYR A 107 -1.35 -12.03 -23.97
N GLN A 108 -2.68 -12.10 -23.92
CA GLN A 108 -3.55 -11.09 -24.53
C GLN A 108 -3.75 -9.90 -23.59
N TRP A 109 -3.94 -8.72 -24.17
CA TRP A 109 -4.32 -7.52 -23.43
C TRP A 109 -5.82 -7.50 -23.14
N SER A 110 -6.17 -6.98 -21.96
CA SER A 110 -7.53 -6.55 -21.66
C SER A 110 -7.96 -5.37 -22.53
N ASP A 111 -9.27 -5.19 -22.69
CA ASP A 111 -9.81 -4.06 -23.43
C ASP A 111 -9.58 -2.74 -22.65
N TYR A 112 -9.07 -1.70 -23.31
CA TYR A 112 -8.79 -0.40 -22.73
C TYR A 112 -8.75 0.68 -23.84
N PRO A 113 -9.23 1.93 -23.63
CA PRO A 113 -9.78 2.52 -22.40
C PRO A 113 -11.24 2.15 -22.12
N THR A 114 -11.90 1.49 -23.06
CA THR A 114 -13.29 1.06 -22.96
C THR A 114 -13.40 -0.44 -23.21
N ASN A 115 -14.31 -1.07 -22.48
CA ASN A 115 -14.74 -2.43 -22.76
C ASN A 115 -15.47 -2.49 -24.12
N ARG A 116 -15.65 -3.70 -24.65
CA ARG A 116 -16.37 -3.95 -25.92
C ARG A 116 -17.82 -3.46 -25.95
N ASP A 117 -18.48 -3.38 -24.80
CA ASP A 117 -19.84 -2.86 -24.67
C ASP A 117 -19.90 -1.32 -24.67
N GLY A 118 -18.75 -0.65 -24.82
CA GLY A 118 -18.61 0.80 -24.83
C GLY A 118 -18.51 1.42 -23.43
N THR A 119 -18.62 0.63 -22.36
CA THR A 119 -18.42 1.14 -21.00
C THR A 119 -16.94 1.41 -20.73
N PRO A 120 -16.59 2.37 -19.86
CA PRO A 120 -15.20 2.57 -19.45
C PRO A 120 -14.63 1.30 -18.81
N ALA A 121 -13.40 0.93 -19.19
CA ALA A 121 -12.70 -0.17 -18.53
C ALA A 121 -12.53 0.18 -17.03
N GLN A 122 -12.67 -0.81 -16.15
CA GLN A 122 -12.49 -0.58 -14.71
C GLN A 122 -11.01 -0.45 -14.33
N TYR A 123 -10.13 -1.13 -15.07
CA TYR A 123 -8.69 -1.16 -14.83
C TYR A 123 -7.91 -0.73 -16.09
N PRO A 124 -6.70 -0.20 -15.93
CA PRO A 124 -5.68 -0.06 -16.97
C PRO A 124 -5.40 -1.37 -17.74
N PRO A 125 -4.70 -1.31 -18.89
CA PRO A 125 -4.34 -2.51 -19.64
C PRO A 125 -3.59 -3.52 -18.77
N HIS A 126 -4.09 -4.75 -18.75
CA HIS A 126 -3.55 -5.84 -17.95
C HIS A 126 -3.66 -7.16 -18.73
N LEU A 127 -3.20 -8.27 -18.13
CA LEU A 127 -3.35 -9.58 -18.76
C LEU A 127 -4.83 -9.96 -18.84
N GLN A 128 -5.30 -10.32 -20.04
CA GLN A 128 -6.64 -10.88 -20.24
C GLN A 128 -6.67 -12.32 -19.72
N THR A 129 -7.04 -12.48 -18.45
CA THR A 129 -7.02 -13.77 -17.75
C THR A 129 -8.29 -14.58 -17.92
N ILE A 130 -9.39 -13.93 -18.33
CA ILE A 130 -10.68 -14.56 -18.54
C ILE A 130 -10.92 -14.62 -20.05
N PRO A 131 -11.06 -15.83 -20.64
CA PRO A 131 -11.53 -15.97 -22.01
C PRO A 131 -12.79 -15.13 -22.25
N ARG A 132 -12.86 -14.49 -23.41
CA ARG A 132 -13.94 -13.56 -23.70
C ARG A 132 -15.27 -14.33 -23.77
N ALA A 133 -16.38 -13.68 -23.42
CA ALA A 133 -17.70 -14.33 -23.38
C ALA A 133 -18.16 -14.89 -24.75
N ASP A 134 -17.66 -14.33 -25.84
CA ASP A 134 -17.83 -14.80 -27.22
C ASP A 134 -16.98 -16.04 -27.56
N GLN A 135 -15.99 -16.38 -26.72
CA GLN A 135 -15.13 -17.55 -26.87
C GLN A 135 -15.58 -18.72 -25.98
N VAL A 136 -15.95 -18.43 -24.72
CA VAL A 136 -16.48 -19.40 -23.74
C VAL A 136 -17.43 -18.68 -22.77
N SER A 137 -18.51 -19.34 -22.36
CA SER A 137 -19.36 -18.86 -21.24
C SER A 137 -18.50 -18.62 -20.00
N GLN A 138 -18.35 -17.35 -19.61
CA GLN A 138 -17.50 -16.96 -18.49
C GLN A 138 -18.00 -17.61 -17.19
N THR A 139 -19.31 -17.63 -16.97
CA THR A 139 -19.92 -18.24 -15.79
C THR A 139 -19.61 -19.73 -15.70
N ASP A 140 -19.64 -20.47 -16.82
CA ASP A 140 -19.31 -21.90 -16.83
C ASP A 140 -17.81 -22.16 -16.61
N LEU A 141 -16.94 -21.30 -17.15
CA LEU A 141 -15.50 -21.42 -16.95
C LEU A 141 -15.10 -21.09 -15.50
N PHE A 142 -15.62 -19.99 -14.95
CA PHE A 142 -15.41 -19.61 -13.55
C PHE A 142 -15.97 -20.65 -12.57
N ASN A 143 -17.11 -21.27 -12.89
CA ASN A 143 -17.67 -22.35 -12.09
C ASN A 143 -16.82 -23.63 -12.19
N ARG A 144 -16.37 -24.01 -13.39
CA ARG A 144 -15.52 -25.20 -13.60
C ARG A 144 -14.16 -25.11 -12.91
N LEU A 145 -13.64 -23.90 -12.73
CA LEU A 145 -12.34 -23.65 -12.09
C LEU A 145 -12.46 -23.23 -10.61
N GLY A 146 -13.68 -23.18 -10.06
CA GLY A 146 -13.94 -22.77 -8.67
C GLY A 146 -13.71 -21.27 -8.38
N LEU A 147 -13.33 -20.48 -9.39
CA LEU A 147 -13.07 -19.05 -9.25
C LEU A 147 -14.36 -18.23 -9.00
N ALA A 148 -15.52 -18.71 -9.46
CA ALA A 148 -16.80 -18.05 -9.18
C ALA A 148 -17.05 -17.88 -7.67
N ASN A 149 -16.68 -18.88 -6.88
CA ASN A 149 -16.85 -18.83 -5.42
C ASN A 149 -15.93 -17.78 -4.77
N THR A 150 -14.76 -17.51 -5.35
CA THR A 150 -13.81 -16.50 -4.84
C THR A 150 -14.35 -15.08 -4.95
N LEU A 151 -15.17 -14.80 -5.98
CA LEU A 151 -15.76 -13.47 -6.24
C LEU A 151 -16.73 -13.01 -5.16
N LEU A 152 -17.25 -13.92 -4.34
CA LEU A 152 -18.17 -13.61 -3.25
C LEU A 152 -17.64 -14.06 -1.89
N MET A 153 -16.49 -14.75 -1.83
CA MET A 153 -16.05 -15.43 -0.61
C MET A 153 -15.82 -14.47 0.56
N ILE A 154 -15.19 -13.32 0.32
CA ILE A 154 -14.96 -12.31 1.36
C ILE A 154 -16.30 -11.72 1.78
N ALA A 155 -17.13 -11.31 0.81
CA ALA A 155 -18.45 -10.74 1.07
C ALA A 155 -19.38 -11.66 1.88
N LYS A 156 -19.32 -12.99 1.65
CA LYS A 156 -20.10 -14.01 2.36
C LYS A 156 -19.63 -14.24 3.80
N LEU A 157 -18.34 -14.05 4.07
CA LEU A 157 -17.74 -14.34 5.38
C LEU A 157 -17.89 -13.20 6.38
N VAL A 158 -18.02 -11.96 5.90
CA VAL A 158 -18.14 -10.79 6.76
C VAL A 158 -19.60 -10.61 7.19
N PRO A 159 -19.93 -10.75 8.49
CA PRO A 159 -21.30 -10.74 8.96
C PRO A 159 -21.93 -9.35 8.99
N ASP A 160 -23.26 -9.34 8.83
CA ASP A 160 -24.07 -8.13 8.99
C ASP A 160 -24.28 -7.81 10.47
N THR A 161 -24.37 -8.82 11.34
CA THR A 161 -24.56 -8.65 12.79
C THR A 161 -23.34 -9.13 13.57
N TRP A 162 -22.78 -8.25 14.39
CA TRP A 162 -21.63 -8.51 15.25
C TRP A 162 -22.05 -8.72 16.70
N TYR A 163 -21.44 -9.67 17.39
CA TYR A 163 -21.66 -9.89 18.83
C TYR A 163 -20.37 -10.27 19.55
N GLY A 164 -20.40 -10.17 20.88
CA GLY A 164 -19.30 -10.54 21.76
C GLY A 164 -18.40 -9.35 22.14
N LYS A 165 -17.39 -9.64 22.96
CA LYS A 165 -16.63 -8.65 23.73
C LYS A 165 -16.12 -7.45 22.90
N THR A 166 -15.60 -7.68 21.69
CA THR A 166 -15.08 -6.59 20.83
C THR A 166 -16.20 -5.69 20.31
N ALA A 167 -17.36 -6.26 19.96
CA ALA A 167 -18.50 -5.48 19.48
C ALA A 167 -19.08 -4.64 20.63
N ASP A 168 -19.29 -5.27 21.79
CA ASP A 168 -19.78 -4.62 23.01
C ASP A 168 -18.83 -3.51 23.48
N TRP A 169 -17.52 -3.75 23.40
CA TRP A 169 -16.48 -2.77 23.73
C TRP A 169 -16.57 -1.52 22.84
N GLY A 170 -16.62 -1.68 21.51
CA GLY A 170 -16.71 -0.55 20.58
C GLY A 170 -17.98 0.29 20.79
N ILE A 171 -19.11 -0.37 21.02
CA ILE A 171 -20.39 0.30 21.34
C ILE A 171 -20.27 1.07 22.66
N SER A 172 -19.62 0.50 23.67
CA SER A 172 -19.44 1.16 24.96
C SER A 172 -18.60 2.44 24.85
N ILE A 173 -17.59 2.46 23.97
CA ILE A 173 -16.78 3.67 23.70
C ILE A 173 -17.65 4.74 23.05
N LEU A 174 -18.42 4.38 22.02
CA LEU A 174 -19.33 5.32 21.36
C LEU A 174 -20.36 5.90 22.33
N GLN A 175 -21.01 5.06 23.14
CA GLN A 175 -22.01 5.52 24.11
C GLN A 175 -21.42 6.52 25.11
N ARG A 176 -20.20 6.29 25.58
CA ARG A 176 -19.48 7.25 26.46
C ARG A 176 -19.24 8.58 25.75
N ALA A 177 -18.79 8.55 24.49
CA ALA A 177 -18.55 9.74 23.69
C ALA A 177 -19.85 10.54 23.43
N PHE A 178 -20.97 9.85 23.11
CA PHE A 178 -22.25 10.51 22.84
C PHE A 178 -22.94 11.09 24.08
N ASN A 179 -22.77 10.45 25.25
CA ASN A 179 -23.47 10.86 26.47
C ASN A 179 -22.71 11.90 27.31
N GLY A 180 -21.55 12.38 26.86
CA GLY A 180 -20.77 13.39 27.58
C GLY A 180 -20.34 12.96 28.99
N SER A 181 -20.18 11.65 29.23
CA SER A 181 -19.69 11.11 30.50
C SER A 181 -18.27 11.64 30.82
N PRO A 182 -17.83 11.72 32.09
CA PRO A 182 -16.48 12.18 32.42
C PRO A 182 -15.42 11.45 31.59
N MET A 183 -14.78 12.19 30.68
CA MET A 183 -13.98 11.68 29.56
C MET A 183 -12.56 11.34 30.00
N ASP A 184 -12.39 10.35 30.88
CA ASP A 184 -11.08 9.73 31.08
C ASP A 184 -10.78 8.79 29.89
N GLY A 185 -10.42 9.37 28.75
CA GLY A 185 -9.65 8.76 27.66
C GLY A 185 -10.34 7.69 26.80
N THR A 186 -11.23 8.07 25.89
CA THR A 186 -11.77 7.14 24.87
C THR A 186 -10.70 6.69 23.88
N ILE A 187 -9.83 7.60 23.42
CA ILE A 187 -8.67 7.25 22.60
C ILE A 187 -7.69 6.37 23.39
N LYS A 188 -7.48 6.69 24.68
CA LYS A 188 -6.62 5.91 25.58
C LYS A 188 -7.14 4.46 25.73
N GLN A 189 -8.44 4.26 25.84
CA GLN A 189 -9.04 2.91 25.86
C GLN A 189 -8.76 2.13 24.57
N ILE A 190 -8.73 2.80 23.43
CA ILE A 190 -8.37 2.19 22.14
C ILE A 190 -6.89 1.81 22.12
N GLU A 191 -6.01 2.64 22.66
CA GLU A 191 -4.57 2.33 22.82
C GLU A 191 -4.35 1.13 23.74
N GLU A 192 -5.07 1.06 24.86
CA GLU A 192 -5.03 -0.07 25.81
C GLU A 192 -5.55 -1.37 25.17
N TYR A 193 -6.63 -1.28 24.38
CA TYR A 193 -7.15 -2.40 23.62
C TYR A 193 -6.13 -2.88 22.58
N ASN A 194 -5.53 -1.96 21.82
CA ASN A 194 -4.48 -2.27 20.84
C ASN A 194 -3.29 -2.99 21.48
N ARG A 195 -2.84 -2.51 22.66
CA ARG A 195 -1.73 -3.11 23.40
C ARG A 195 -2.02 -4.56 23.83
N SER A 196 -3.26 -4.86 24.20
CA SER A 196 -3.71 -6.16 24.69
C SER A 196 -4.16 -7.14 23.59
N HIS A 197 -4.48 -6.66 22.39
CA HIS A 197 -5.05 -7.46 21.29
C HIS A 197 -4.16 -7.55 20.05
N ARG A 198 -2.83 -7.53 20.24
CA ARG A 198 -1.86 -7.71 19.15
C ARG A 198 -1.97 -9.09 18.50
N LYS A 199 -1.76 -9.11 17.18
CA LYS A 199 -1.60 -10.33 16.40
C LYS A 199 -0.20 -10.92 16.56
N SER A 200 -0.07 -12.17 16.14
CA SER A 200 1.21 -12.88 16.07
C SER A 200 2.19 -12.17 15.11
N PRO A 201 3.49 -12.20 15.40
CA PRO A 201 4.51 -11.56 14.57
C PRO A 201 4.70 -12.30 13.25
N THR A 202 4.21 -11.74 12.15
CA THR A 202 4.36 -12.29 10.79
C THR A 202 5.06 -11.33 9.81
N ASP A 203 5.14 -10.06 10.16
CA ASP A 203 5.76 -8.99 9.40
C ASP A 203 7.17 -8.65 9.90
N ILE A 204 7.83 -7.72 9.20
CA ILE A 204 9.19 -7.24 9.51
C ILE A 204 9.30 -6.42 10.80
N GLU A 205 8.18 -5.91 11.31
CA GLU A 205 8.08 -5.15 12.58
C GLU A 205 7.63 -6.04 13.76
N GLU A 206 7.59 -7.36 13.55
CA GLU A 206 7.22 -8.36 14.55
C GLU A 206 5.81 -8.12 15.13
N GLY A 207 4.86 -7.72 14.28
CA GLY A 207 3.47 -7.48 14.68
C GLY A 207 3.28 -6.23 15.55
N LYS A 208 4.29 -5.34 15.60
CA LYS A 208 4.16 -4.02 16.22
C LYS A 208 3.43 -3.07 15.28
N ASN A 209 2.79 -2.05 15.86
CA ASN A 209 2.18 -0.96 15.11
C ASN A 209 2.44 0.37 15.79
N ILE A 210 2.17 1.47 15.07
CA ILE A 210 2.44 2.83 15.52
C ILE A 210 1.71 3.17 16.81
N GLY A 211 0.52 2.61 17.05
CA GLY A 211 -0.27 2.82 18.27
C GLY A 211 0.33 2.21 19.54
N LEU A 212 1.46 1.51 19.44
CA LEU A 212 2.25 1.09 20.61
C LEU A 212 3.20 2.18 21.10
N LEU A 213 3.43 3.22 20.30
CA LEU A 213 4.19 4.40 20.68
C LEU A 213 3.27 5.35 21.46
N PRO A 214 3.62 5.78 22.68
CA PRO A 214 2.77 6.67 23.46
C PRO A 214 2.59 8.06 22.81
N ASP A 215 3.46 8.42 21.86
CA ASP A 215 3.49 9.70 21.16
C ASP A 215 3.02 9.61 19.70
N TRP A 216 2.30 8.54 19.31
CA TRP A 216 1.90 8.26 17.92
C TRP A 216 1.14 9.40 17.24
N PHE A 217 0.40 10.20 18.02
CA PHE A 217 -0.41 11.31 17.53
C PHE A 217 0.38 12.60 17.31
N THR A 218 1.65 12.66 17.72
CA THR A 218 2.42 13.91 17.69
C THR A 218 2.76 14.36 16.27
N ASP A 219 3.02 15.66 16.11
CA ASP A 219 3.41 16.31 14.86
C ASP A 219 4.64 15.67 14.24
N ARG A 220 5.60 15.28 15.08
CA ARG A 220 6.78 14.52 14.65
C ARG A 220 6.37 13.21 13.97
N ARG A 221 5.55 12.38 14.62
CA ARG A 221 5.15 11.06 14.09
C ARG A 221 4.27 11.17 12.86
N PHE A 222 3.45 12.20 12.81
CA PHE A 222 2.65 12.53 11.62
C PHE A 222 3.56 12.92 10.45
N ALA A 223 4.48 13.85 10.63
CA ALA A 223 5.36 14.30 9.55
C ALA A 223 6.41 13.25 9.14
N ASP A 224 6.94 12.46 10.08
CA ASP A 224 7.90 11.38 9.79
C ASP A 224 7.33 10.36 8.77
N GLN A 225 6.00 10.19 8.71
CA GLN A 225 5.35 9.30 7.75
C GLN A 225 5.52 9.75 6.28
N SER A 226 5.64 11.05 6.02
CA SER A 226 5.92 11.57 4.67
C SER A 226 7.32 11.18 4.16
N PHE A 227 8.23 10.80 5.07
CA PHE A 227 9.61 10.39 4.75
C PHE A 227 9.86 8.88 4.91
N THR A 228 9.13 8.22 5.81
CA THR A 228 9.40 6.85 6.24
C THR A 228 8.14 6.01 6.48
N GLY A 229 6.96 6.53 6.14
CA GLY A 229 5.70 5.82 6.16
C GLY A 229 5.49 4.95 4.93
N THR A 230 4.24 4.55 4.69
CA THR A 230 3.86 3.73 3.52
C THR A 230 3.82 4.53 2.21
N ASN A 231 3.78 5.86 2.28
CA ASN A 231 3.83 6.75 1.12
C ASN A 231 4.95 7.81 1.23
N PRO A 232 6.22 7.39 1.08
CA PRO A 232 7.35 8.30 1.19
C PRO A 232 7.72 9.02 -0.12
N THR A 233 6.89 8.90 -1.17
CA THR A 233 7.19 9.36 -2.54
C THR A 233 6.36 10.53 -3.02
N SER A 234 5.34 10.95 -2.27
CA SER A 234 4.41 11.97 -2.76
C SER A 234 4.64 13.38 -2.21
N ILE A 235 5.53 13.56 -1.23
CA ILE A 235 5.88 14.89 -0.70
C ILE A 235 6.81 15.60 -1.69
N THR A 236 6.52 16.87 -1.99
CA THR A 236 7.28 17.69 -2.94
C THR A 236 7.54 19.08 -2.38
N VAL A 237 8.49 19.83 -2.93
CA VAL A 237 8.63 21.28 -2.66
C VAL A 237 7.31 22.00 -2.98
N VAL A 238 6.96 23.00 -2.18
CA VAL A 238 5.71 23.75 -2.37
C VAL A 238 5.82 24.68 -3.60
N PRO A 239 4.85 24.65 -4.53
CA PRO A 239 4.79 25.65 -5.60
C PRO A 239 4.49 27.04 -5.04
N GLU A 240 5.08 28.09 -5.63
CA GLU A 240 4.91 29.49 -5.20
C GLU A 240 3.43 29.90 -5.10
N ALA A 241 2.62 29.53 -6.11
CA ALA A 241 1.18 29.81 -6.13
C ALA A 241 0.46 29.21 -4.91
N LEU A 242 0.80 27.97 -4.52
CA LEU A 242 0.20 27.31 -3.37
C LEU A 242 0.69 27.90 -2.04
N LEU A 243 1.97 28.31 -1.97
CA LEU A 243 2.47 29.03 -0.80
C LEU A 243 1.70 30.34 -0.57
N ASN A 244 1.40 31.07 -1.65
CA ASN A 244 0.60 32.29 -1.59
C ASN A 244 -0.84 32.01 -1.12
N GLU A 245 -1.45 30.90 -1.53
CA GLU A 245 -2.75 30.47 -1.01
C GLU A 245 -2.69 30.20 0.51
N PHE A 246 -1.63 29.55 1.02
CA PHE A 246 -1.46 29.33 2.46
C PHE A 246 -1.29 30.65 3.23
N ILE A 247 -0.50 31.59 2.70
CA ILE A 247 -0.34 32.92 3.31
C ILE A 247 -1.69 33.66 3.36
N ALA A 248 -2.50 33.58 2.31
CA ALA A 248 -3.84 34.17 2.28
C ALA A 248 -4.78 33.51 3.30
N ALA A 249 -4.79 32.17 3.38
CA ALA A 249 -5.58 31.42 4.34
C ALA A 249 -5.16 31.73 5.80
N ALA A 250 -3.87 31.93 6.07
CA ALA A 250 -3.38 32.33 7.39
C ALA A 250 -3.95 33.70 7.81
N LYS A 251 -3.94 34.68 6.90
CA LYS A 251 -4.51 36.02 7.13
C LYS A 251 -6.01 35.96 7.39
N GLN A 252 -6.74 35.25 6.54
CA GLN A 252 -8.20 35.11 6.65
C GLN A 252 -8.62 34.37 7.93
N GLY A 253 -7.87 33.35 8.33
CA GLY A 253 -8.15 32.52 9.52
C GLY A 253 -7.74 33.16 10.86
N GLY A 254 -7.14 34.35 10.85
CA GLY A 254 -6.64 35.07 12.02
C GLY A 254 -5.37 34.46 12.63
N TYR A 255 -4.52 33.84 11.82
CA TYR A 255 -3.25 33.24 12.25
C TYR A 255 -2.08 34.22 12.05
N ASP A 256 -2.12 35.37 12.74
CA ASP A 256 -1.21 36.52 12.53
C ASP A 256 0.27 36.14 12.58
N LYS A 257 0.65 35.22 13.48
CA LYS A 257 2.03 34.71 13.58
C LYS A 257 2.45 34.02 12.29
N TRP A 258 1.62 33.12 11.76
CA TRP A 258 1.89 32.41 10.52
C TRP A 258 1.83 33.31 9.29
N ALA A 259 0.83 34.20 9.23
CA ALA A 259 0.69 35.19 8.16
C ALA A 259 1.93 36.10 8.03
N THR A 260 2.61 36.36 9.16
CA THR A 260 3.82 37.18 9.23
C THR A 260 5.09 36.39 8.90
N ILE A 261 5.23 35.15 9.38
CA ILE A 261 6.47 34.38 9.23
C ILE A 261 6.55 33.60 7.91
N LEU A 262 5.43 33.09 7.37
CA LEU A 262 5.44 32.29 6.15
C LEU A 262 6.13 33.00 4.96
N PRO A 263 5.90 34.30 4.71
CA PRO A 263 6.58 35.03 3.63
C PRO A 263 8.10 35.19 3.84
N THR A 264 8.62 34.96 5.05
CA THR A 264 10.04 35.14 5.38
C THR A 264 10.83 33.82 5.40
N ILE A 265 10.15 32.68 5.38
CA ILE A 265 10.77 31.36 5.31
C ILE A 265 11.27 31.12 3.89
N ASP A 266 12.47 30.56 3.76
CA ASP A 266 13.00 30.10 2.47
C ASP A 266 12.07 29.05 1.84
N PRO A 267 11.44 29.34 0.68
CA PRO A 267 10.54 28.41 0.01
C PRO A 267 11.17 27.06 -0.32
N ALA A 268 12.49 26.99 -0.50
CA ALA A 268 13.21 25.73 -0.75
C ALA A 268 13.18 24.76 0.46
N THR A 269 12.82 25.25 1.64
CA THR A 269 12.63 24.45 2.86
C THR A 269 11.18 24.05 3.09
N LEU A 270 10.24 24.53 2.27
CA LEU A 270 8.82 24.28 2.41
C LEU A 270 8.37 23.17 1.46
N TYR A 271 7.70 22.18 2.03
CA TYR A 271 7.23 21.00 1.33
C TYR A 271 5.72 20.84 1.50
N VAL A 272 5.09 20.17 0.55
CA VAL A 272 3.65 19.94 0.55
C VAL A 272 3.32 18.48 0.26
N GLN A 273 2.33 17.97 0.97
CA GLN A 273 1.56 16.81 0.54
C GLN A 273 0.29 17.34 -0.16
N ASP A 274 0.33 17.40 -1.49
CA ASP A 274 -0.68 18.12 -2.30
C ASP A 274 -1.72 17.16 -2.88
N ALA A 275 -2.99 17.29 -2.46
CA ALA A 275 -4.13 16.54 -2.99
C ALA A 275 -5.16 17.40 -3.74
N ARG A 276 -4.79 18.61 -4.19
CA ARG A 276 -5.70 19.50 -4.95
C ARG A 276 -6.23 18.86 -6.24
N ASN A 277 -5.47 17.95 -6.84
CA ASN A 277 -5.86 17.26 -8.07
C ASN A 277 -6.78 16.05 -7.84
N ILE A 278 -7.04 15.61 -6.60
CA ILE A 278 -7.68 14.32 -6.35
C ILE A 278 -9.09 14.25 -6.94
N ARG A 279 -9.88 15.33 -6.85
CA ARG A 279 -11.24 15.41 -7.44
C ARG A 279 -11.20 15.28 -8.96
N ARG A 280 -10.21 15.91 -9.61
CA ARG A 280 -9.97 15.77 -11.05
C ARG A 280 -9.64 14.33 -11.42
N SER A 281 -8.71 13.70 -10.70
CA SER A 281 -8.36 12.29 -10.92
C SER A 281 -9.53 11.34 -10.62
N LEU A 282 -10.44 11.71 -9.72
CA LEU A 282 -11.66 10.97 -9.41
C LEU A 282 -12.78 11.18 -10.45
N GLY A 283 -12.64 12.16 -11.35
CA GLY A 283 -13.68 12.56 -12.31
C GLY A 283 -14.93 13.17 -11.66
N VAL A 284 -14.75 13.93 -10.57
CA VAL A 284 -15.84 14.66 -9.89
C VAL A 284 -15.61 16.17 -9.94
N ASP A 285 -16.68 16.95 -9.77
CA ASP A 285 -16.61 18.40 -9.66
C ASP A 285 -15.74 18.85 -8.47
N GLU A 286 -15.05 19.98 -8.62
CA GLU A 286 -14.11 20.53 -7.63
C GLU A 286 -14.74 20.84 -6.24
N ASN A 287 -16.07 20.94 -6.18
CA ASN A 287 -16.83 21.20 -4.95
C ASN A 287 -17.59 19.96 -4.43
N GLU A 288 -17.58 18.84 -5.17
CA GLU A 288 -18.32 17.62 -4.83
C GLU A 288 -17.90 17.11 -3.44
N ILE A 289 -18.87 16.68 -2.64
CA ILE A 289 -18.62 16.01 -1.39
C ILE A 289 -18.18 14.58 -1.70
N LEU A 290 -16.95 14.23 -1.33
CA LEU A 290 -16.48 12.86 -1.44
C LEU A 290 -17.21 12.02 -0.39
N PHE A 291 -18.17 11.23 -0.85
CA PHE A 291 -19.06 10.44 0.00
C PHE A 291 -19.34 9.09 -0.64
N ASN A 292 -19.43 8.06 0.19
CA ASN A 292 -19.82 6.72 -0.22
C ASN A 292 -20.73 6.04 0.82
N LYS A 293 -21.65 5.21 0.32
CA LYS A 293 -22.52 4.34 1.11
C LYS A 293 -22.88 3.09 0.29
N GLU A 294 -22.08 2.04 0.44
CA GLU A 294 -22.40 0.72 -0.14
C GLU A 294 -23.50 0.00 0.67
N PRO A 295 -24.24 -0.96 0.09
CA PRO A 295 -25.38 -1.61 0.75
C PRO A 295 -25.09 -2.26 2.12
N LYS A 296 -23.87 -2.75 2.33
CA LYS A 296 -23.42 -3.40 3.58
C LYS A 296 -22.47 -2.50 4.41
N SER A 297 -22.31 -1.23 4.03
CA SER A 297 -21.39 -0.28 4.66
C SER A 297 -22.13 0.89 5.30
N ASP A 298 -21.52 1.48 6.33
CA ASP A 298 -21.97 2.74 6.90
C ASP A 298 -21.52 3.94 6.04
N ASP A 299 -22.18 5.07 6.24
CA ASP A 299 -21.85 6.34 5.60
C ASP A 299 -20.37 6.71 5.81
N SER A 300 -19.65 6.95 4.72
CA SER A 300 -18.20 7.19 4.72
C SER A 300 -17.84 8.41 3.89
N TRP A 301 -16.94 9.26 4.40
CA TRP A 301 -16.52 10.51 3.74
C TRP A 301 -15.03 10.50 3.43
N GLY A 302 -14.67 10.94 2.22
CA GLY A 302 -13.30 11.15 1.78
C GLY A 302 -12.83 12.57 2.07
N CYS A 303 -11.52 12.81 1.87
CA CYS A 303 -10.90 14.12 2.00
C CYS A 303 -9.95 14.38 0.82
N ALA A 304 -9.79 15.65 0.45
CA ALA A 304 -8.72 16.14 -0.43
C ALA A 304 -7.77 17.06 0.36
N ALA A 305 -7.14 16.51 1.41
CA ALA A 305 -6.34 17.33 2.31
C ALA A 305 -5.03 17.81 1.67
N VAL A 306 -4.63 19.04 1.98
CA VAL A 306 -3.36 19.64 1.54
C VAL A 306 -2.57 20.04 2.78
N THR A 307 -1.38 19.48 2.94
CA THR A 307 -0.57 19.70 4.16
C THR A 307 0.75 20.39 3.82
N LEU A 308 0.99 21.55 4.43
CA LEU A 308 2.26 22.29 4.35
C LEU A 308 3.20 21.86 5.48
N PHE A 309 4.46 21.65 5.14
CA PHE A 309 5.53 21.31 6.06
C PHE A 309 6.73 22.24 5.89
N GLN A 310 7.55 22.38 6.92
CA GLN A 310 8.89 22.94 6.85
C GLN A 310 9.92 21.88 7.22
N LEU A 311 10.94 21.72 6.37
CA LEU A 311 12.11 20.92 6.66
C LEU A 311 13.16 21.79 7.37
N HIS A 312 13.44 21.50 8.63
CA HIS A 312 14.43 22.23 9.40
C HIS A 312 15.87 21.77 9.10
N PRO A 313 16.89 22.62 9.31
CA PRO A 313 18.30 22.26 9.07
C PRO A 313 18.80 21.05 9.86
N THR A 314 18.17 20.77 11.01
CA THR A 314 18.43 19.61 11.86
C THR A 314 17.71 18.34 11.40
N GLY A 315 16.88 18.44 10.36
CA GLY A 315 16.25 17.38 9.60
C GLY A 315 14.87 16.96 10.09
N GLU A 316 14.32 17.63 11.09
CA GLU A 316 12.91 17.53 11.46
C GLU A 316 12.03 18.13 10.36
N LEU A 317 11.04 17.34 9.92
CA LEU A 317 9.93 17.84 9.12
C LEU A 317 8.81 18.27 10.08
N HIS A 318 8.39 19.54 10.04
CA HIS A 318 7.37 20.09 10.91
C HIS A 318 6.10 20.42 10.12
N PRO A 319 4.92 19.93 10.52
CA PRO A 319 3.67 20.30 9.86
C PRO A 319 3.24 21.71 10.28
N ILE A 320 3.05 22.60 9.30
CA ILE A 320 2.66 23.99 9.52
C ILE A 320 1.15 24.19 9.41
N ALA A 321 0.54 23.66 8.35
CA ALA A 321 -0.86 23.91 8.04
C ALA A 321 -1.50 22.71 7.36
N ILE A 322 -2.78 22.49 7.63
CA ILE A 322 -3.57 21.45 6.99
C ILE A 322 -4.88 22.06 6.51
N CYS A 323 -5.10 22.02 5.20
CA CYS A 323 -6.43 22.10 4.62
C CYS A 323 -7.08 20.72 4.72
N THR A 324 -8.25 20.64 5.35
CA THR A 324 -8.92 19.35 5.63
C THR A 324 -9.56 18.73 4.39
N ASP A 325 -10.09 19.55 3.49
CA ASP A 325 -10.67 19.13 2.21
C ASP A 325 -10.62 20.31 1.23
N TYR A 326 -9.70 20.28 0.27
CA TYR A 326 -9.52 21.35 -0.71
C TYR A 326 -10.66 21.35 -1.73
N LYS A 327 -11.46 22.42 -1.74
CA LYS A 327 -12.60 22.60 -2.63
C LYS A 327 -12.54 23.92 -3.39
N GLY A 328 -13.08 23.91 -4.61
CA GLY A 328 -13.09 25.07 -5.49
C GLY A 328 -11.69 25.36 -6.02
N ASP A 329 -11.31 26.64 -5.99
CA ASP A 329 -10.11 27.16 -6.64
C ASP A 329 -9.02 27.65 -5.67
N SER A 330 -9.25 27.60 -4.35
CA SER A 330 -8.28 28.11 -3.38
C SER A 330 -8.39 27.54 -1.96
N LEU A 331 -7.31 27.67 -1.18
CA LEU A 331 -7.34 27.40 0.27
C LEU A 331 -8.26 28.34 1.06
N ALA A 332 -8.63 29.51 0.50
CA ALA A 332 -9.45 30.53 1.15
C ALA A 332 -10.95 30.15 1.21
N THR A 333 -11.40 29.30 0.28
CA THR A 333 -12.76 28.74 0.24
C THR A 333 -12.85 27.40 0.99
N SER A 334 -11.72 26.89 1.48
CA SER A 334 -11.59 25.60 2.16
C SER A 334 -11.29 25.78 3.65
N VAL A 335 -11.47 24.71 4.45
CA VAL A 335 -11.16 24.75 5.89
C VAL A 335 -9.69 24.44 6.13
N THR A 336 -8.91 25.50 6.38
CA THR A 336 -7.47 25.43 6.66
C THR A 336 -7.15 25.83 8.10
N ILE A 337 -6.50 24.95 8.84
CA ILE A 337 -6.01 25.20 10.21
C ILE A 337 -4.48 25.25 10.22
N PHE A 338 -3.91 26.12 11.05
CA PHE A 338 -2.47 26.25 11.24
C PHE A 338 -2.07 25.73 12.62
N ASN A 339 -0.89 25.12 12.68
CA ASN A 339 -0.34 24.52 13.88
C ASN A 339 -0.10 25.60 14.95
N LYS A 340 -0.38 25.30 16.23
CA LYS A 340 -0.04 26.20 17.33
C LYS A 340 1.46 26.20 17.62
N ARG A 341 2.15 25.09 17.33
CA ARG A 341 3.61 24.94 17.44
C ARG A 341 4.25 25.52 16.18
N MET A 342 5.17 26.45 16.36
CA MET A 342 5.90 27.10 15.28
C MET A 342 7.14 26.31 14.88
N LEU A 343 7.75 25.60 15.84
CA LEU A 343 8.99 24.87 15.65
C LEU A 343 8.90 23.43 16.20
N PRO A 344 9.68 22.48 15.65
CA PRO A 344 9.79 21.11 16.18
C PRO A 344 10.22 21.05 17.65
N THR A 345 10.90 22.09 18.15
CA THR A 345 11.44 22.22 19.50
C THR A 345 10.44 22.81 20.50
N ASP A 346 9.31 23.35 20.05
CA ASP A 346 8.27 23.85 20.96
C ASP A 346 7.73 22.71 21.83
N SER A 347 7.13 22.99 22.99
CA SER A 347 6.58 21.91 23.85
C SER A 347 5.52 21.09 23.10
N SER A 348 5.58 19.76 23.24
CA SER A 348 4.60 18.81 22.70
C SER A 348 3.52 18.42 23.72
N GLU A 349 3.56 18.94 24.96
CA GLU A 349 2.66 18.55 26.05
C GLU A 349 1.17 18.79 25.72
N GLY A 350 0.88 19.82 24.91
CA GLY A 350 -0.50 20.14 24.52
C GLY A 350 -1.05 19.33 23.36
N GLU A 351 -0.23 18.55 22.64
CA GLU A 351 -0.64 17.90 21.39
C GLU A 351 -1.70 16.82 21.59
N GLU A 352 -1.67 16.13 22.73
CA GLU A 352 -2.64 15.07 23.06
C GLU A 352 -4.08 15.62 23.07
N HIS A 353 -4.24 16.86 23.54
CA HIS A 353 -5.53 17.52 23.72
C HIS A 353 -5.85 18.57 22.64
N ASP A 354 -5.00 18.71 21.62
CA ASP A 354 -5.26 19.60 20.49
C ASP A 354 -6.18 18.93 19.45
N TRP A 355 -7.43 18.68 19.86
CA TRP A 355 -8.41 17.94 19.06
C TRP A 355 -8.68 18.52 17.66
N PRO A 356 -8.80 19.86 17.47
CA PRO A 356 -8.91 20.44 16.13
C PRO A 356 -7.73 20.06 15.22
N TRP A 357 -6.51 20.12 15.76
CA TRP A 357 -5.31 19.79 15.00
C TRP A 357 -5.16 18.28 14.76
N ARG A 358 -5.49 17.44 15.75
CA ARG A 358 -5.54 15.98 15.60
C ARG A 358 -6.59 15.55 14.57
N TYR A 359 -7.74 16.22 14.52
CA TYR A 359 -8.75 15.99 13.48
C TYR A 359 -8.21 16.35 12.09
N ALA A 360 -7.56 17.51 11.94
CA ALA A 360 -6.97 17.90 10.67
C ALA A 360 -5.89 16.92 10.18
N LYS A 361 -5.00 16.46 11.09
CA LYS A 361 -4.06 15.35 10.80
C LYS A 361 -4.79 14.08 10.36
N THR A 362 -5.95 13.78 10.95
CA THR A 362 -6.77 12.64 10.54
C THR A 362 -7.31 12.79 9.11
N CYS A 363 -7.79 13.98 8.71
CA CYS A 363 -8.17 14.23 7.31
C CYS A 363 -6.99 14.06 6.33
N ALA A 364 -5.80 14.51 6.73
CA ALA A 364 -4.58 14.29 5.96
C ALA A 364 -4.27 12.79 5.82
N GLN A 365 -4.41 12.01 6.90
CA GLN A 365 -4.20 10.56 6.88
C GLN A 365 -5.26 9.82 6.05
N VAL A 366 -6.53 10.26 6.03
CA VAL A 366 -7.58 9.71 5.13
C VAL A 366 -7.21 9.93 3.67
N THR A 367 -6.75 11.13 3.34
CA THR A 367 -6.30 11.47 1.99
C THR A 367 -5.09 10.63 1.59
N ASP A 368 -4.11 10.51 2.49
CA ASP A 368 -2.91 9.71 2.27
C ASP A 368 -3.21 8.21 2.18
N PHE A 369 -4.19 7.68 2.92
CA PHE A 369 -4.62 6.29 2.77
C PHE A 369 -5.11 6.00 1.34
N LEU A 370 -6.01 6.83 0.82
CA LEU A 370 -6.54 6.66 -0.55
C LEU A 370 -5.42 6.75 -1.59
N ARG A 371 -4.56 7.77 -1.49
CA ARG A 371 -3.43 7.94 -2.39
C ARG A 371 -2.45 6.77 -2.30
N HIS A 372 -2.09 6.37 -1.08
CA HIS A 372 -1.15 5.28 -0.84
C HIS A 372 -1.68 3.98 -1.43
N GLU A 373 -2.87 3.52 -1.04
CA GLU A 373 -3.35 2.21 -1.46
C GLU A 373 -3.68 2.15 -2.96
N VAL A 374 -4.30 3.21 -3.50
CA VAL A 374 -4.84 3.16 -4.86
C VAL A 374 -3.83 3.67 -5.88
N SER A 375 -3.17 4.80 -5.63
CA SER A 375 -2.16 5.32 -6.56
C SER A 375 -0.82 4.63 -6.34
N VAL A 376 -0.18 4.85 -5.20
CA VAL A 376 1.23 4.49 -4.98
C VAL A 376 1.45 2.97 -4.94
N HIS A 377 0.58 2.24 -4.25
CA HIS A 377 0.71 0.81 -4.08
C HIS A 377 0.09 0.05 -5.27
N LEU A 378 -1.24 0.05 -5.40
CA LEU A 378 -1.91 -0.69 -6.46
C LEU A 378 -1.48 -0.24 -7.86
N THR A 379 -1.58 1.06 -8.17
CA THR A 379 -1.39 1.51 -9.55
C THR A 379 0.09 1.56 -9.94
N GLN A 380 0.91 2.27 -9.18
CA GLN A 380 2.32 2.52 -9.54
C GLN A 380 3.22 1.31 -9.30
N ALA A 381 2.86 0.37 -8.40
CA ALA A 381 3.58 -0.89 -8.25
C ALA A 381 2.95 -2.01 -9.10
N HIS A 382 1.74 -2.46 -8.76
CA HIS A 382 1.17 -3.67 -9.37
C HIS A 382 0.78 -3.48 -10.84
N LEU A 383 -0.01 -2.45 -11.16
CA LEU A 383 -0.62 -2.33 -12.49
C LEU A 383 0.40 -1.88 -13.56
N VAL A 384 1.29 -0.95 -13.21
CA VAL A 384 2.42 -0.56 -14.08
C VAL A 384 3.35 -1.75 -14.36
N GLU A 385 3.71 -2.52 -13.32
CA GLU A 385 4.57 -3.69 -13.52
C GLU A 385 3.87 -4.78 -14.33
N GLU A 386 2.58 -5.05 -14.12
CA GLU A 386 1.83 -6.02 -14.94
C GLU A 386 1.79 -5.64 -16.42
N ALA A 387 1.60 -4.36 -16.73
CA ALA A 387 1.71 -3.86 -18.09
C ALA A 387 3.10 -4.16 -18.69
N LEU A 388 4.19 -3.96 -17.94
CA LEU A 388 5.54 -4.31 -18.39
C LEU A 388 5.72 -5.83 -18.57
N ILE A 389 5.19 -6.65 -17.65
CA ILE A 389 5.27 -8.11 -17.73
C ILE A 389 4.60 -8.60 -19.02
N VAL A 390 3.36 -8.18 -19.27
CA VAL A 390 2.57 -8.60 -20.44
C VAL A 390 3.26 -8.14 -21.73
N ALA A 391 3.68 -6.87 -21.81
CA ALA A 391 4.39 -6.34 -22.97
C ALA A 391 5.70 -7.12 -23.24
N THR A 392 6.45 -7.45 -22.19
CA THR A 392 7.72 -8.16 -22.34
C THR A 392 7.51 -9.61 -22.77
N HIS A 393 6.53 -10.33 -22.20
CA HIS A 393 6.18 -11.68 -22.63
C HIS A 393 5.76 -11.75 -24.10
N ARG A 394 5.08 -10.71 -24.60
CA ARG A 394 4.61 -10.64 -25.99
C ARG A 394 5.70 -10.28 -27.00
N THR A 395 6.76 -9.60 -26.58
CA THR A 395 7.73 -9.00 -27.52
C THR A 395 9.14 -9.54 -27.39
N VAL A 396 9.55 -10.00 -26.21
CA VAL A 396 10.94 -10.40 -25.92
C VAL A 396 11.04 -11.93 -25.75
N PRO A 397 11.83 -12.64 -26.58
CA PRO A 397 12.08 -14.08 -26.44
C PRO A 397 12.70 -14.45 -25.08
N MET A 398 12.45 -15.67 -24.60
CA MET A 398 12.92 -16.13 -23.28
C MET A 398 14.45 -16.20 -23.16
N GLU A 399 15.14 -16.33 -24.28
CA GLU A 399 16.60 -16.39 -24.35
C GLU A 399 17.25 -15.02 -24.32
N HIS A 400 16.50 -13.98 -24.70
CA HIS A 400 17.03 -12.63 -24.75
C HIS A 400 17.39 -12.15 -23.34
N ILE A 401 18.50 -11.41 -23.22
CA ILE A 401 19.04 -10.99 -21.92
C ILE A 401 18.05 -10.17 -21.09
N ILE A 402 17.22 -9.34 -21.74
CA ILE A 402 16.16 -8.55 -21.08
C ILE A 402 15.16 -9.46 -20.37
N TYR A 403 14.65 -10.51 -21.04
CA TYR A 403 13.70 -11.44 -20.43
C TYR A 403 14.33 -12.18 -19.25
N ARG A 404 15.58 -12.65 -19.42
CA ARG A 404 16.31 -13.36 -18.36
C ARG A 404 16.56 -12.48 -17.14
N LEU A 405 16.80 -11.19 -17.35
CA LEU A 405 16.99 -10.22 -16.27
C LEU A 405 15.70 -9.92 -15.51
N LEU A 406 14.58 -9.77 -16.21
CA LEU A 406 13.34 -9.32 -15.61
C LEU A 406 12.46 -10.44 -15.05
N SER A 407 12.39 -11.60 -15.72
CA SER A 407 11.49 -12.70 -15.32
C SER A 407 11.61 -13.20 -13.87
N PRO A 408 12.78 -13.20 -13.21
CA PRO A 408 12.86 -13.55 -11.78
C PRO A 408 12.07 -12.61 -10.87
N HIS A 409 11.83 -11.37 -11.32
CA HIS A 409 11.15 -10.32 -10.57
C HIS A 409 9.63 -10.30 -10.78
N TRP A 410 9.09 -11.26 -11.52
CA TRP A 410 7.65 -11.34 -11.84
C TRP A 410 6.95 -12.52 -11.20
N PHE A 411 7.67 -13.29 -10.38
CA PHE A 411 7.12 -14.47 -9.73
C PHE A 411 5.87 -14.11 -8.91
N LYS A 412 4.73 -14.73 -9.27
CA LYS A 412 3.38 -14.57 -8.69
C LYS A 412 2.64 -13.27 -9.01
N THR A 413 3.29 -12.28 -9.62
CA THR A 413 2.69 -10.95 -9.78
C THR A 413 1.38 -11.01 -10.56
N LEU A 414 1.28 -11.80 -11.63
CA LEU A 414 0.10 -11.78 -12.49
C LEU A 414 -1.11 -12.47 -11.84
N SER A 415 -0.90 -13.62 -11.20
CA SER A 415 -1.98 -14.32 -10.49
C SER A 415 -2.49 -13.52 -9.28
N LEU A 416 -1.60 -12.87 -8.53
CA LEU A 416 -1.97 -11.97 -7.44
C LEU A 416 -2.76 -10.76 -7.94
N ASN A 417 -2.32 -10.11 -9.00
CA ASN A 417 -3.04 -8.96 -9.54
C ASN A 417 -4.44 -9.34 -10.04
N ALA A 418 -4.58 -10.51 -10.66
CA ALA A 418 -5.89 -11.03 -11.07
C ALA A 418 -6.80 -11.30 -9.87
N ALA A 419 -6.27 -11.88 -8.79
CA ALA A 419 -7.00 -12.04 -7.53
C ALA A 419 -7.42 -10.68 -6.94
N ALA A 420 -6.51 -9.71 -6.88
CA ALA A 420 -6.77 -8.38 -6.35
C ALA A 420 -7.88 -7.63 -7.11
N ARG A 421 -7.89 -7.70 -8.45
CA ARG A 421 -8.97 -7.15 -9.29
C ARG A 421 -10.31 -7.83 -9.04
N ALA A 422 -10.31 -9.13 -8.79
CA ALA A 422 -11.51 -9.91 -8.55
C ALA A 422 -12.07 -9.79 -7.12
N THR A 423 -11.20 -9.48 -6.15
CA THR A 423 -11.57 -9.55 -4.72
C THR A 423 -11.22 -8.30 -3.93
N LEU A 424 -9.95 -7.91 -3.84
CA LEU A 424 -9.52 -6.82 -2.93
C LEU A 424 -10.22 -5.49 -3.22
N VAL A 425 -10.15 -5.02 -4.46
CA VAL A 425 -10.74 -3.73 -4.83
C VAL A 425 -12.28 -3.77 -4.75
N PRO A 426 -12.98 -4.72 -5.39
CA PRO A 426 -14.44 -4.72 -5.43
C PRO A 426 -15.12 -5.27 -4.17
N GLN A 427 -14.44 -5.99 -3.26
CA GLN A 427 -15.05 -6.52 -2.04
C GLN A 427 -14.53 -5.85 -0.77
N ILE A 428 -13.44 -5.08 -0.83
CA ILE A 428 -12.85 -4.45 0.36
C ILE A 428 -12.58 -2.97 0.16
N ILE A 429 -11.73 -2.56 -0.79
CA ILE A 429 -11.32 -1.16 -0.92
C ILE A 429 -12.54 -0.26 -1.14
N LYS A 430 -13.43 -0.63 -2.08
CA LYS A 430 -14.66 0.14 -2.33
C LYS A 430 -15.56 0.29 -1.09
N ASP A 431 -15.53 -0.68 -0.17
CA ASP A 431 -16.41 -0.73 1.00
C ASP A 431 -15.89 0.13 2.16
N ILE A 432 -14.58 0.45 2.17
CA ILE A 432 -13.93 1.14 3.31
C ILE A 432 -13.50 2.58 3.00
N VAL A 433 -13.41 2.97 1.72
CA VAL A 433 -13.05 4.34 1.32
C VAL A 433 -14.28 5.24 1.18
N GLY A 434 -14.10 6.53 1.43
CA GLY A 434 -15.16 7.55 1.33
C GLY A 434 -15.42 8.07 -0.10
N VAL A 435 -15.29 7.21 -1.11
CA VAL A 435 -15.40 7.55 -2.53
C VAL A 435 -16.28 6.52 -3.23
N LYS A 436 -17.15 6.95 -4.15
CA LYS A 436 -18.03 6.04 -4.90
C LYS A 436 -17.21 5.09 -5.79
N PRO A 437 -17.68 3.84 -6.01
CA PRO A 437 -16.93 2.84 -6.81
C PRO A 437 -16.50 3.33 -8.20
N ASP A 438 -17.37 3.98 -8.96
CA ASP A 438 -17.03 4.44 -10.32
C ASP A 438 -15.92 5.51 -10.30
N ASN A 439 -15.94 6.40 -9.30
CA ASN A 439 -14.90 7.40 -9.10
C ASN A 439 -13.58 6.75 -8.66
N LEU A 440 -13.63 5.69 -7.85
CA LEU A 440 -12.44 4.92 -7.47
C LEU A 440 -11.78 4.28 -8.70
N TYR A 441 -12.53 3.67 -9.60
CA TYR A 441 -11.99 3.12 -10.86
C TYR A 441 -11.49 4.21 -11.82
N GLN A 442 -12.15 5.38 -11.85
CA GLN A 442 -11.63 6.55 -12.56
C GLN A 442 -10.29 7.03 -11.96
N TYR A 443 -10.13 6.97 -10.63
CA TYR A 443 -8.88 7.32 -9.95
C TYR A 443 -7.74 6.38 -10.34
N VAL A 444 -7.97 5.06 -10.29
CA VAL A 444 -6.98 4.05 -10.74
C VAL A 444 -6.50 4.34 -12.16
N ARG A 445 -7.44 4.59 -13.09
CA ARG A 445 -7.10 4.89 -14.49
C ARG A 445 -6.32 6.19 -14.65
N SER A 446 -6.78 7.26 -14.00
CA SER A 446 -6.10 8.56 -14.09
C SER A 446 -4.67 8.51 -13.56
N GLU A 447 -4.46 7.81 -12.45
CA GLU A 447 -3.13 7.66 -11.84
C GLU A 447 -2.21 6.82 -12.74
N PHE A 448 -2.73 5.77 -13.39
CA PHE A 448 -1.96 4.97 -14.36
C PHE A 448 -1.58 5.79 -15.60
N GLU A 449 -2.54 6.49 -16.20
CA GLU A 449 -2.30 7.29 -17.40
C GLU A 449 -1.35 8.47 -17.16
N SER A 450 -1.30 8.98 -15.93
CA SER A 450 -0.39 10.05 -15.51
C SER A 450 0.99 9.55 -15.08
N PHE A 451 1.22 8.24 -15.05
CA PHE A 451 2.49 7.68 -14.62
C PHE A 451 3.62 8.05 -15.58
N ASP A 452 4.62 8.77 -15.08
CA ASP A 452 5.82 9.14 -15.83
C ASP A 452 6.94 8.14 -15.56
N TYR A 453 7.10 7.14 -16.44
CA TYR A 453 8.05 6.06 -16.25
C TYR A 453 9.50 6.55 -16.07
N VAL A 454 9.93 7.50 -16.91
CA VAL A 454 11.30 8.08 -16.84
C VAL A 454 11.40 9.10 -15.70
N GLY A 455 10.37 9.92 -15.50
CA GLY A 455 10.32 10.87 -14.39
C GLY A 455 10.36 10.18 -13.01
N ARG A 456 9.91 8.92 -12.92
CA ARG A 456 9.91 8.11 -11.69
C ARG A 456 11.18 7.31 -11.46
N TYR A 457 12.19 7.40 -12.32
CA TYR A 457 13.53 6.90 -11.99
C TYR A 457 13.99 7.57 -10.70
N VAL A 458 14.53 6.82 -9.74
CA VAL A 458 14.77 7.33 -8.37
C VAL A 458 15.53 8.68 -8.33
N PRO A 459 16.62 8.89 -9.11
CA PRO A 459 17.28 10.19 -9.14
C PRO A 459 16.43 11.32 -9.75
N ASN A 460 15.60 11.01 -10.75
CA ASN A 460 14.71 11.97 -11.41
C ASN A 460 13.54 12.34 -10.50
N ASP A 461 12.95 11.35 -9.84
CA ASP A 461 11.87 11.51 -8.87
C ASP A 461 12.31 12.44 -7.73
N LEU A 462 13.45 12.14 -7.09
CA LEU A 462 13.99 12.96 -6.01
C LEU A 462 14.19 14.42 -6.45
N ALA A 463 14.85 14.63 -7.61
CA ALA A 463 15.09 15.97 -8.14
C ALA A 463 13.78 16.71 -8.45
N SER A 464 12.81 16.05 -9.09
CA SER A 464 11.51 16.63 -9.45
C SER A 464 10.70 17.06 -8.23
N ARG A 465 10.88 16.36 -7.10
CA ARG A 465 10.20 16.66 -5.83
C ARG A 465 10.95 17.68 -4.98
N GLY A 466 12.11 18.16 -5.44
CA GLY A 466 12.92 19.19 -4.76
C GLY A 466 13.95 18.65 -3.77
N PHE A 467 14.26 17.35 -3.81
CA PHE A 467 15.29 16.72 -2.98
C PHE A 467 16.60 16.52 -3.76
N PRO A 468 17.76 16.46 -3.09
CA PRO A 468 19.00 16.07 -3.75
C PRO A 468 18.90 14.66 -4.28
N ASN A 469 19.46 14.46 -5.47
CA ASN A 469 19.51 13.18 -6.17
C ASN A 469 20.91 12.54 -6.17
N THR A 470 21.79 13.00 -5.28
CA THR A 470 23.15 12.45 -5.07
C THR A 470 23.32 12.01 -3.62
N ALA A 471 24.22 11.05 -3.37
CA ALA A 471 24.52 10.61 -2.01
C ALA A 471 25.13 11.74 -1.17
N GLU A 472 25.96 12.59 -1.78
CA GLU A 472 26.58 13.75 -1.12
C GLU A 472 25.52 14.77 -0.71
N GLY A 473 24.58 15.09 -1.61
CA GLY A 473 23.49 16.03 -1.30
C GLY A 473 22.55 15.49 -0.23
N LEU A 474 22.20 14.19 -0.27
CA LEU A 474 21.40 13.58 0.78
C LEU A 474 22.19 13.42 2.09
N ALA A 475 23.52 13.44 2.08
CA ALA A 475 24.32 13.35 3.31
C ALA A 475 24.17 14.60 4.21
N GLU A 476 23.68 15.70 3.66
CA GLU A 476 23.43 16.94 4.42
C GLU A 476 22.55 16.70 5.66
N PRO A 477 22.81 17.43 6.76
CA PRO A 477 22.12 17.22 8.03
C PRO A 477 20.59 17.34 7.95
N GLN A 478 20.07 18.17 7.04
CA GLN A 478 18.63 18.39 6.86
C GLN A 478 17.91 17.16 6.29
N TYR A 479 18.58 16.29 5.54
CA TYR A 479 17.96 15.07 5.00
C TYR A 479 18.22 13.85 5.89
N ARG A 480 18.72 14.01 7.12
CA ARG A 480 19.06 12.88 8.01
C ARG A 480 17.87 11.95 8.29
N ASN A 481 16.64 12.48 8.34
CA ASN A 481 15.44 11.71 8.64
C ASN A 481 14.73 11.16 7.39
N TYR A 482 15.16 11.54 6.17
CA TYR A 482 14.59 11.02 4.94
C TYR A 482 15.24 9.69 4.54
N ALA A 483 14.99 8.65 5.35
CA ALA A 483 15.63 7.35 5.19
C ALA A 483 15.27 6.68 3.86
N TYR A 484 14.03 6.85 3.38
CA TYR A 484 13.61 6.34 2.07
C TYR A 484 14.49 6.88 0.94
N ALA A 485 14.63 8.20 0.80
CA ALA A 485 15.43 8.80 -0.28
C ALA A 485 16.87 8.26 -0.32
N LYS A 486 17.52 8.18 0.85
CA LYS A 486 18.91 7.70 0.99
C LYS A 486 19.08 6.26 0.55
N ASN A 487 18.23 5.39 1.09
CA ASN A 487 18.31 3.97 0.84
C ASN A 487 17.88 3.65 -0.59
N MET A 488 16.86 4.33 -1.10
CA MET A 488 16.36 4.09 -2.45
C MET A 488 17.33 4.56 -3.52
N LEU A 489 18.00 5.71 -3.31
CA LEU A 489 19.05 6.17 -4.23
C LEU A 489 20.23 5.19 -4.27
N SER A 490 20.67 4.71 -3.11
CA SER A 490 21.73 3.69 -3.04
C SER A 490 21.31 2.38 -3.72
N MET A 491 20.08 1.93 -3.47
CA MET A 491 19.51 0.72 -4.08
C MET A 491 19.42 0.85 -5.59
N TRP A 492 18.94 1.99 -6.11
CA TRP A 492 18.86 2.29 -7.54
C TRP A 492 20.21 2.09 -8.22
N TYR A 493 21.27 2.74 -7.73
CA TYR A 493 22.60 2.59 -8.34
C TYR A 493 23.18 1.19 -8.19
N CYS A 494 22.81 0.45 -7.13
CA CYS A 494 23.19 -0.95 -6.98
C CYS A 494 22.56 -1.81 -8.08
N ILE A 495 21.25 -1.70 -8.27
CA ILE A 495 20.51 -2.42 -9.33
C ILE A 495 21.04 -2.00 -10.70
N ARG A 496 21.22 -0.69 -10.94
CA ARG A 496 21.73 -0.15 -12.21
C ARG A 496 23.10 -0.73 -12.59
N ARG A 497 24.03 -0.84 -11.64
CA ARG A 497 25.35 -1.47 -11.89
C ARG A 497 25.21 -2.94 -12.21
N TYR A 498 24.37 -3.66 -11.47
CA TYR A 498 24.09 -5.07 -11.76
C TYR A 498 23.51 -5.25 -13.17
N VAL A 499 22.50 -4.47 -13.54
CA VAL A 499 21.87 -4.48 -14.87
C VAL A 499 22.90 -4.17 -15.94
N LYS A 500 23.73 -3.12 -15.76
CA LYS A 500 24.83 -2.80 -16.69
C LYS A 500 25.76 -4.00 -16.87
N SER A 501 26.26 -4.58 -15.78
CA SER A 501 27.18 -5.71 -15.85
C SER A 501 26.58 -6.94 -16.53
N MET A 502 25.29 -7.19 -16.33
CA MET A 502 24.58 -8.29 -16.98
C MET A 502 24.35 -8.02 -18.48
N LEU A 503 23.92 -6.82 -18.86
CA LEU A 503 23.76 -6.45 -20.26
C LEU A 503 25.09 -6.50 -21.03
N LEU A 504 26.21 -6.17 -20.38
CA LEU A 504 27.55 -6.28 -20.96
C LEU A 504 28.04 -7.72 -21.19
N THR A 505 27.31 -8.74 -20.69
CA THR A 505 27.56 -10.14 -21.09
C THR A 505 26.98 -10.48 -22.46
N TYR A 506 26.07 -9.63 -22.96
CA TYR A 506 25.34 -9.83 -24.21
C TYR A 506 25.68 -8.76 -25.26
N TYR A 507 25.89 -7.52 -24.84
CA TYR A 507 26.28 -6.39 -25.70
C TYR A 507 27.73 -5.98 -25.44
N THR A 508 28.50 -5.75 -26.49
CA THR A 508 29.84 -5.16 -26.37
C THR A 508 29.72 -3.65 -26.18
N GLU A 509 30.25 -3.10 -25.09
CA GLU A 509 30.04 -1.69 -24.68
C GLU A 509 30.30 -0.67 -25.80
N THR A 510 31.38 -0.83 -26.57
CA THR A 510 31.79 0.09 -27.63
C THR A 510 30.88 0.07 -28.86
N THR A 511 30.09 -0.99 -29.06
CA THR A 511 29.19 -1.17 -30.22
C THR A 511 27.72 -1.29 -29.81
N ALA A 512 27.42 -1.27 -28.51
CA ALA A 512 26.10 -1.57 -27.96
C ALA A 512 25.02 -0.64 -28.51
N ASP A 513 25.25 0.67 -28.55
CA ASP A 513 24.27 1.64 -29.05
C ASP A 513 23.91 1.38 -30.53
N ALA A 514 24.91 1.04 -31.36
CA ALA A 514 24.70 0.73 -32.77
C ALA A 514 23.90 -0.58 -32.97
N VAL A 515 24.05 -1.55 -32.07
CA VAL A 515 23.28 -2.80 -32.07
C VAL A 515 21.86 -2.56 -31.55
N ILE A 516 21.71 -1.84 -30.44
CA ILE A 516 20.43 -1.57 -29.77
C ILE A 516 19.51 -0.73 -30.65
N SER A 517 20.03 0.34 -31.25
CA SER A 517 19.26 1.22 -32.15
C SER A 517 18.68 0.51 -33.39
N LYS A 518 19.22 -0.66 -33.77
CA LYS A 518 18.78 -1.48 -34.89
C LYS A 518 18.11 -2.79 -34.45
N CYS A 519 17.90 -2.99 -33.15
CA CYS A 519 17.37 -4.23 -32.60
C CYS A 519 15.84 -4.23 -32.68
N GLU A 520 15.28 -5.04 -33.58
CA GLU A 520 13.82 -5.17 -33.75
C GLU A 520 13.11 -5.69 -32.49
N ILE A 521 13.77 -6.50 -31.66
CA ILE A 521 13.21 -6.98 -30.40
C ILE A 521 13.02 -5.81 -29.42
N ILE A 522 14.02 -4.93 -29.28
CA ILE A 522 13.95 -3.77 -28.39
C ILE A 522 12.93 -2.76 -28.92
N LYS A 523 12.91 -2.53 -30.24
CA LYS A 523 11.92 -1.69 -30.89
C LYS A 523 10.50 -2.15 -30.66
N ALA A 524 10.24 -3.44 -30.87
CA ALA A 524 8.94 -4.03 -30.58
C ALA A 524 8.57 -3.89 -29.11
N TRP A 525 9.52 -4.11 -28.19
CA TRP A 525 9.29 -4.01 -26.76
C TRP A 525 8.87 -2.61 -26.31
N TYR A 526 9.66 -1.57 -26.58
CA TYR A 526 9.28 -0.22 -26.15
C TYR A 526 8.01 0.27 -26.87
N THR A 527 7.78 -0.15 -28.12
CA THR A 527 6.56 0.21 -28.87
C THR A 527 5.33 -0.41 -28.22
N GLU A 528 5.39 -1.68 -27.85
CA GLU A 528 4.28 -2.38 -27.17
C GLU A 528 3.97 -1.71 -25.82
N VAL A 529 5.00 -1.35 -25.04
CA VAL A 529 4.83 -0.67 -23.75
C VAL A 529 4.19 0.71 -23.93
N GLN A 530 4.65 1.50 -24.91
CA GLN A 530 4.10 2.84 -25.17
C GLN A 530 2.67 2.81 -25.71
N THR A 531 2.31 1.78 -26.47
CA THR A 531 1.02 1.69 -27.18
C THR A 531 0.04 0.77 -26.47
N ALA A 532 0.18 -0.55 -26.61
CA ALA A 532 -0.76 -1.53 -26.07
C ALA A 532 -0.79 -1.58 -24.54
N ALA A 533 0.33 -1.27 -23.88
CA ALA A 533 0.39 -1.15 -22.41
C ALA A 533 0.04 0.26 -21.89
N HIS A 534 -0.16 1.23 -22.79
CA HIS A 534 -0.52 2.63 -22.49
C HIS A 534 0.49 3.44 -21.64
N ILE A 535 1.71 2.96 -21.44
CA ILE A 535 2.76 3.71 -20.71
C ILE A 535 3.52 4.61 -21.70
N LYS A 536 2.87 5.69 -22.14
CA LYS A 536 3.38 6.60 -23.19
C LYS A 536 4.75 7.22 -22.87
N THR A 537 5.07 7.35 -21.59
CA THR A 537 6.31 7.94 -21.06
C THR A 537 7.48 6.94 -21.02
N PHE A 538 7.24 5.66 -21.33
CA PHE A 538 8.31 4.67 -21.45
C PHE A 538 9.32 5.09 -22.54
N PRO A 539 10.64 4.97 -22.31
CA PRO A 539 11.63 5.54 -23.22
C PRO A 539 11.67 4.83 -24.57
N THR A 540 11.89 5.58 -25.65
CA THR A 540 12.36 5.03 -26.93
C THR A 540 13.84 4.67 -26.77
N ILE A 541 14.15 3.38 -26.76
CA ILE A 541 15.48 2.87 -26.41
C ILE A 541 16.35 2.77 -27.68
N THR A 542 17.35 3.65 -27.77
CA THR A 542 18.37 3.66 -28.84
C THR A 542 19.80 3.49 -28.31
N THR A 543 20.02 3.65 -27.00
CA THR A 543 21.33 3.50 -26.35
C THR A 543 21.33 2.43 -25.26
N LEU A 544 22.52 1.95 -24.92
CA LEU A 544 22.75 1.03 -23.81
C LEU A 544 22.34 1.66 -22.47
N ASP A 545 22.59 2.95 -22.28
CA ASP A 545 22.27 3.65 -21.04
C ASP A 545 20.75 3.74 -20.81
N GLN A 546 19.98 4.04 -21.86
CA GLN A 546 18.51 4.00 -21.82
C GLN A 546 17.98 2.59 -21.51
N LEU A 547 18.58 1.56 -22.10
CA LEU A 547 18.21 0.17 -21.82
C LEU A 547 18.51 -0.21 -20.37
N ILE A 548 19.68 0.20 -19.85
CA ILE A 548 20.07 -0.01 -18.45
C ILE A 548 19.02 0.62 -17.52
N ASP A 549 18.66 1.88 -17.74
CA ASP A 549 17.73 2.58 -16.86
C ASP A 549 16.30 2.02 -16.96
N ALA A 550 15.83 1.67 -18.16
CA ALA A 550 14.50 1.09 -18.35
C ALA A 550 14.35 -0.26 -17.61
N VAL A 551 15.36 -1.12 -17.70
CA VAL A 551 15.40 -2.42 -16.99
C VAL A 551 15.59 -2.21 -15.49
N THR A 552 16.42 -1.24 -15.08
CA THR A 552 16.60 -0.87 -13.66
C THR A 552 15.29 -0.44 -13.03
N MET A 553 14.49 0.36 -13.75
CA MET A 553 13.19 0.82 -13.26
C MET A 553 12.20 -0.32 -13.05
N SER A 554 12.09 -1.28 -13.98
CA SER A 554 11.19 -2.42 -13.80
C SER A 554 11.59 -3.28 -12.59
N ILE A 555 12.89 -3.58 -12.42
CA ILE A 555 13.37 -4.26 -11.21
C ILE A 555 13.09 -3.43 -9.95
N HIS A 556 13.27 -2.11 -10.02
CA HIS A 556 12.99 -1.21 -8.90
C HIS A 556 11.51 -1.22 -8.50
N ILE A 557 10.58 -1.17 -9.45
CA ILE A 557 9.13 -1.23 -9.20
C ILE A 557 8.77 -2.56 -8.53
N ALA A 558 9.17 -3.67 -9.15
CA ALA A 558 8.82 -5.02 -8.73
C ALA A 558 9.37 -5.41 -7.35
N ALA A 559 10.51 -4.85 -6.94
CA ALA A 559 11.20 -5.24 -5.73
C ALA A 559 11.26 -4.12 -4.66
N PRO A 560 12.26 -3.21 -4.66
CA PRO A 560 12.44 -2.27 -3.55
C PRO A 560 11.32 -1.22 -3.43
N PHE A 561 10.72 -0.76 -4.52
CA PHE A 561 9.61 0.20 -4.46
C PHE A 561 8.38 -0.43 -3.82
N HIS A 562 7.89 -1.55 -4.37
CA HIS A 562 6.79 -2.32 -3.77
C HIS A 562 7.07 -2.65 -2.30
N SER A 563 8.28 -3.15 -1.98
CA SER A 563 8.64 -3.48 -0.60
C SER A 563 8.55 -2.27 0.33
N ALA A 564 9.02 -1.10 -0.11
CA ALA A 564 9.00 0.13 0.69
C ALA A 564 7.58 0.65 0.96
N VAL A 565 6.67 0.50 0.00
CA VAL A 565 5.28 1.02 0.12
C VAL A 565 4.30 0.01 0.72
N ASN A 566 4.68 -1.27 0.81
CA ASN A 566 3.81 -2.34 1.29
C ASN A 566 4.18 -2.88 2.70
N TYR A 567 5.46 -3.11 3.01
CA TYR A 567 5.83 -3.90 4.20
C TYR A 567 5.64 -3.18 5.55
N LEU A 568 5.37 -1.87 5.53
CA LEU A 568 5.03 -1.08 6.72
C LEU A 568 3.52 -0.83 6.85
N GLN A 569 2.70 -1.38 5.95
CA GLN A 569 1.23 -1.26 6.04
C GLN A 569 0.74 -1.76 7.40
N ASN A 570 1.17 -2.95 7.84
CA ASN A 570 0.77 -3.45 9.15
C ASN A 570 1.13 -2.49 10.29
N PHE A 571 2.33 -1.90 10.23
CA PHE A 571 2.80 -0.98 11.27
C PHE A 571 1.98 0.32 11.31
N TYR A 572 1.68 0.93 10.16
CA TYR A 572 1.03 2.25 10.11
C TYR A 572 -0.50 2.21 10.07
N GLN A 573 -1.13 1.14 9.58
CA GLN A 573 -2.57 1.14 9.28
C GLN A 573 -3.41 0.23 10.18
N VAL A 574 -2.85 -0.83 10.80
CA VAL A 574 -3.65 -1.75 11.65
C VAL A 574 -4.14 -1.10 12.92
N PHE A 575 -3.42 -0.11 13.44
CA PHE A 575 -3.98 0.81 14.40
C PHE A 575 -4.80 1.88 13.66
N VAL A 576 -6.01 1.47 13.25
CA VAL A 576 -6.86 2.18 12.27
C VAL A 576 -7.01 3.68 12.56
N ILE A 577 -7.08 4.08 13.83
CA ILE A 577 -7.26 5.49 14.19
C ILE A 577 -6.05 6.39 13.90
N ALA A 578 -4.86 5.82 13.66
CA ALA A 578 -3.67 6.56 13.24
C ALA A 578 -3.64 6.82 11.73
N LYS A 579 -4.25 5.95 10.92
CA LYS A 579 -4.36 6.13 9.46
C LYS A 579 -5.67 5.53 8.93
N PRO A 580 -6.82 6.17 9.20
CA PRO A 580 -8.12 5.62 8.83
C PRO A 580 -8.37 5.75 7.31
N PRO A 581 -9.12 4.83 6.69
CA PRO A 581 -9.41 4.85 5.25
C PRO A 581 -10.45 5.90 4.83
N CYS A 582 -11.25 6.39 5.77
CA CYS A 582 -12.27 7.41 5.57
C CYS A 582 -12.62 8.09 6.89
N LEU A 583 -13.40 9.18 6.82
CA LEU A 583 -14.12 9.71 7.96
C LEU A 583 -15.50 9.04 8.10
N CYS A 584 -15.98 8.91 9.33
CA CYS A 584 -17.27 8.32 9.71
C CYS A 584 -18.35 9.38 10.00
N SER A 585 -18.01 10.66 9.79
CA SER A 585 -18.92 11.80 9.80
C SER A 585 -18.46 12.82 8.76
N PRO A 586 -19.33 13.71 8.27
CA PRO A 586 -18.91 14.75 7.33
C PRO A 586 -17.73 15.59 7.86
N PRO A 587 -16.79 16.00 6.98
CA PRO A 587 -15.74 16.93 7.37
C PRO A 587 -16.32 18.30 7.76
N PRO A 588 -15.59 19.11 8.55
CA PRO A 588 -16.02 20.45 8.92
C PRO A 588 -16.18 21.33 7.68
N THR A 589 -17.21 22.16 7.67
CA THR A 589 -17.47 23.11 6.57
C THR A 589 -16.98 24.52 6.88
N THR A 590 -16.65 24.82 8.14
CA THR A 590 -16.08 26.10 8.56
C THR A 590 -14.91 25.92 9.52
N LEU A 591 -14.03 26.93 9.55
CA LEU A 591 -12.90 26.95 10.48
C LEU A 591 -13.37 27.03 11.95
N ASP A 592 -14.43 27.76 12.24
CA ASP A 592 -14.98 27.88 13.60
C ASP A 592 -15.53 26.55 14.12
N GLN A 593 -16.17 25.78 13.24
CA GLN A 593 -16.62 24.43 13.56
C GLN A 593 -15.42 23.55 13.94
N LEU A 594 -14.37 23.53 13.11
CA LEU A 594 -13.16 22.75 13.40
C LEU A 594 -12.47 23.20 14.70
N LYS A 595 -12.31 24.51 14.93
CA LYS A 595 -11.72 25.07 16.15
C LYS A 595 -12.50 24.65 17.42
N GLY A 596 -13.79 24.36 17.29
CA GLY A 596 -14.66 23.89 18.37
C GLY A 596 -14.49 22.41 18.74
N TYR A 597 -13.86 21.60 17.90
CA TYR A 597 -13.80 20.14 18.08
C TYR A 597 -13.11 19.71 19.37
N LYS A 598 -13.64 18.62 19.94
CA LYS A 598 -13.15 17.92 21.13
C LYS A 598 -12.87 16.45 20.79
N GLU A 599 -12.43 15.67 21.78
CA GLU A 599 -12.18 14.23 21.61
C GLU A 599 -13.37 13.50 21.01
N ALA A 600 -14.59 13.83 21.47
CA ALA A 600 -15.83 13.20 20.99
C ALA A 600 -16.06 13.40 19.48
N ASP A 601 -15.69 14.56 18.93
CA ASP A 601 -15.83 14.83 17.49
C ASP A 601 -14.85 14.00 16.66
N LEU A 602 -13.61 13.84 17.15
CA LEU A 602 -12.63 12.96 16.52
C LEU A 602 -13.08 11.49 16.60
N VAL A 603 -13.52 11.03 17.78
CA VAL A 603 -14.04 9.66 17.98
C VAL A 603 -15.21 9.36 17.05
N LYS A 604 -16.14 10.32 16.89
CA LYS A 604 -17.28 10.19 15.98
C LYS A 604 -16.87 10.08 14.51
N ALA A 605 -15.75 10.71 14.13
CA ALA A 605 -15.23 10.66 12.76
C ALA A 605 -14.39 9.41 12.47
N LEU A 606 -14.11 8.57 13.47
CA LEU A 606 -13.34 7.33 13.33
C LEU A 606 -14.28 6.11 13.27
N PRO A 607 -13.83 4.96 12.69
CA PRO A 607 -14.65 3.76 12.54
C PRO A 607 -14.88 2.97 13.84
N ILE A 608 -14.98 3.68 14.97
CA ILE A 608 -15.23 3.11 16.30
C ILE A 608 -16.69 2.63 16.33
N GLY A 609 -16.90 1.41 16.79
CA GLY A 609 -18.23 0.78 16.78
C GLY A 609 -18.72 0.36 15.39
N ARG A 610 -17.94 0.56 14.32
CA ARG A 610 -18.20 0.07 12.96
C ARG A 610 -17.36 -1.17 12.66
N GLN A 611 -17.73 -2.32 13.23
CA GLN A 611 -16.87 -3.50 13.28
C GLN A 611 -16.47 -4.02 11.89
N ARG A 612 -17.35 -3.95 10.89
CA ARG A 612 -17.02 -4.31 9.49
C ARG A 612 -15.89 -3.45 8.95
N GLN A 613 -16.04 -2.12 9.03
CA GLN A 613 -15.07 -1.16 8.50
C GLN A 613 -13.73 -1.25 9.24
N TRP A 614 -13.76 -1.33 10.57
CA TRP A 614 -12.55 -1.51 11.37
C TRP A 614 -11.84 -2.82 11.02
N LEU A 615 -12.58 -3.94 10.92
CA LEU A 615 -12.00 -5.24 10.59
C LEU A 615 -11.30 -5.20 9.24
N LEU A 616 -11.97 -4.70 8.21
CA LEU A 616 -11.42 -4.65 6.85
C LEU A 616 -10.19 -3.72 6.78
N ALA A 617 -10.27 -2.54 7.39
CA ALA A 617 -9.15 -1.59 7.46
C ALA A 617 -7.92 -2.15 8.20
N ALA A 618 -8.12 -3.01 9.20
CA ALA A 618 -7.03 -3.65 9.94
C ALA A 618 -6.57 -4.99 9.33
N GLN A 619 -7.44 -5.70 8.62
CA GLN A 619 -7.14 -7.02 8.10
C GLN A 619 -6.32 -6.95 6.81
N ILE A 620 -6.62 -6.01 5.92
CA ILE A 620 -5.90 -5.85 4.65
C ILE A 620 -4.41 -5.59 4.87
N PRO A 621 -4.00 -4.55 5.63
CA PRO A 621 -2.58 -4.28 5.86
C PRO A 621 -1.84 -5.48 6.45
N TRP A 622 -2.51 -6.22 7.34
CA TRP A 622 -1.94 -7.43 7.94
C TRP A 622 -1.77 -8.56 6.92
N LEU A 623 -2.74 -8.76 6.04
CA LEU A 623 -2.65 -9.75 4.97
C LEU A 623 -1.56 -9.40 3.97
N LEU A 624 -1.28 -8.12 3.74
CA LEU A 624 -0.33 -7.67 2.73
C LEU A 624 1.11 -7.47 3.26
N SER A 625 1.38 -7.70 4.56
CA SER A 625 2.69 -7.33 5.18
C SER A 625 3.59 -8.51 5.57
N TYR A 626 3.42 -9.71 5.01
CA TYR A 626 4.22 -10.87 5.44
C TYR A 626 5.70 -10.73 5.10
N LYS A 627 6.56 -11.14 6.04
CA LYS A 627 8.00 -11.22 5.81
C LYS A 627 8.32 -12.34 4.81
N VAL A 628 9.13 -12.01 3.80
CA VAL A 628 9.59 -12.96 2.78
C VAL A 628 10.64 -13.94 3.30
N CYS A 629 10.64 -15.13 2.70
CA CYS A 629 11.72 -16.10 2.91
C CYS A 629 13.03 -15.59 2.30
N THR A 630 14.17 -15.96 2.90
CA THR A 630 15.51 -15.49 2.51
C THR A 630 15.86 -15.72 1.03
N PHE A 631 15.43 -16.84 0.43
CA PHE A 631 15.69 -17.16 -0.97
C PHE A 631 14.84 -16.34 -1.97
N LEU A 632 13.80 -15.66 -1.48
CA LEU A 632 12.99 -14.70 -2.23
C LEU A 632 13.40 -13.25 -1.95
N CYS A 633 14.49 -13.04 -1.22
CA CYS A 633 15.07 -11.71 -1.04
C CYS A 633 15.89 -11.31 -2.28
N LEU A 634 15.84 -10.03 -2.64
CA LEU A 634 16.33 -9.50 -3.91
C LEU A 634 17.78 -9.93 -4.22
N PHE A 635 18.74 -9.62 -3.36
CA PHE A 635 20.16 -9.88 -3.65
C PHE A 635 20.52 -11.36 -3.63
N GLU A 636 19.92 -12.14 -2.73
CA GLU A 636 20.12 -13.59 -2.68
C GLU A 636 19.58 -14.23 -3.96
N ASN A 637 18.36 -13.86 -4.38
CA ASN A 637 17.77 -14.39 -5.61
C ASN A 637 18.58 -14.00 -6.86
N MET A 638 18.93 -12.72 -7.02
CA MET A 638 19.75 -12.27 -8.15
C MET A 638 21.08 -13.02 -8.22
N THR A 639 21.68 -13.30 -7.07
CA THR A 639 22.91 -14.10 -7.00
C THR A 639 22.65 -15.54 -7.43
N LEU A 640 21.67 -16.22 -6.84
CA LEU A 640 21.39 -17.64 -7.08
C LEU A 640 20.92 -17.92 -8.51
N THR A 641 20.01 -17.10 -9.03
CA THR A 641 19.36 -17.31 -10.34
C THR A 641 20.35 -17.23 -11.51
N HIS A 642 21.39 -16.41 -11.39
CA HIS A 642 22.34 -16.16 -12.48
C HIS A 642 23.73 -16.76 -12.26
N ARG A 643 24.02 -17.30 -11.06
CA ARG A 643 25.34 -17.79 -10.66
C ARG A 643 25.99 -18.77 -11.65
N ASP A 644 25.21 -19.70 -12.19
CA ASP A 644 25.72 -20.79 -13.01
C ASP A 644 25.63 -20.50 -14.51
N ARG A 645 24.92 -19.43 -14.90
CA ARG A 645 24.68 -19.05 -16.31
C ARG A 645 25.54 -17.88 -16.77
N PHE A 646 26.04 -17.08 -15.84
CA PHE A 646 26.78 -15.87 -16.13
C PHE A 646 28.08 -15.78 -15.30
N PRO A 647 29.12 -15.07 -15.79
CA PRO A 647 30.36 -14.88 -15.04
C PRO A 647 30.10 -14.27 -13.65
N ARG A 648 30.82 -14.74 -12.63
CA ARG A 648 30.74 -14.19 -11.26
C ARG A 648 31.01 -12.69 -11.21
N SER A 649 31.86 -12.18 -12.11
CA SER A 649 32.17 -10.76 -12.26
C SER A 649 30.96 -9.92 -12.73
N ALA A 650 30.00 -10.52 -13.42
CA ALA A 650 28.78 -9.85 -13.87
C ALA A 650 27.66 -9.92 -12.81
N VAL A 651 27.60 -11.00 -12.02
CA VAL A 651 26.52 -11.24 -11.05
C VAL A 651 26.88 -10.77 -9.64
N SER A 652 27.96 -11.30 -9.07
CA SER A 652 28.27 -11.12 -7.64
C SER A 652 29.12 -9.89 -7.35
N SER A 653 30.03 -9.51 -8.24
CA SER A 653 30.90 -8.34 -8.03
C SER A 653 30.12 -7.03 -7.99
N PRO A 654 29.12 -6.75 -8.86
CA PRO A 654 28.39 -5.49 -8.83
C PRO A 654 27.55 -5.32 -7.55
N LEU A 655 26.99 -6.43 -7.05
CA LEU A 655 26.20 -6.49 -5.80
C LEU A 655 27.09 -6.38 -4.54
N ARG A 656 28.37 -6.77 -4.61
CA ARG A 656 29.31 -6.76 -3.47
C ARG A 656 30.33 -5.60 -3.50
N SER A 657 30.50 -4.93 -4.64
CA SER A 657 31.54 -3.91 -4.85
C SER A 657 31.30 -2.65 -4.00
N ARG A 658 32.39 -2.08 -3.47
CA ARG A 658 32.41 -0.89 -2.58
C ARG A 658 32.91 0.41 -3.24
N SER A 659 33.09 0.42 -4.55
CA SER A 659 33.69 1.56 -5.27
C SER A 659 32.66 2.66 -5.58
N GLY A 660 32.99 3.92 -5.26
CA GLY A 660 32.29 5.12 -5.78
C GLY A 660 31.45 5.96 -4.80
N GLY A 661 31.91 6.22 -3.57
CA GLY A 661 31.28 7.20 -2.66
C GLY A 661 29.93 6.79 -2.02
N HIS A 662 29.23 5.83 -2.60
CA HIS A 662 27.96 5.29 -2.11
C HIS A 662 28.21 4.05 -1.24
N ALA A 663 27.73 4.04 0.01
CA ALA A 663 27.72 2.81 0.80
C ALA A 663 26.73 1.82 0.18
N ASN A 664 27.26 0.82 -0.53
CA ASN A 664 26.53 0.00 -1.52
C ASN A 664 25.70 -1.17 -0.96
N THR A 665 25.74 -1.44 0.33
CA THR A 665 24.65 -2.19 0.97
C THR A 665 23.72 -1.14 1.52
N PRO A 666 22.44 -1.04 1.07
CA PRO A 666 21.46 -0.29 1.83
C PRO A 666 21.46 -0.90 3.22
N ARG A 667 22.11 -0.22 4.15
CA ARG A 667 22.08 -0.61 5.54
C ARG A 667 20.80 -0.03 6.08
N PRO A 668 20.00 -0.81 6.83
CA PRO A 668 18.91 -0.22 7.58
C PRO A 668 19.47 0.98 8.36
N LEU A 669 18.85 2.14 8.19
CA LEU A 669 19.25 3.32 8.91
C LEU A 669 18.83 3.14 10.36
N ARG A 670 19.77 2.60 11.14
CA ARG A 670 19.63 2.45 12.60
C ARG A 670 19.46 3.84 13.22
N ARG A 671 18.60 3.89 14.24
CA ARG A 671 18.16 5.07 15.02
C ARG A 671 19.11 6.27 14.90
N ARG A 672 18.69 7.31 14.17
CA ARG A 672 19.44 8.57 13.98
C ARG A 672 19.10 9.65 15.01
N ARG A 673 17.96 9.51 15.69
CA ARG A 673 17.50 10.33 16.83
C ARG A 673 16.80 9.42 17.84
N GLU A 674 16.88 9.74 19.12
CA GLU A 674 16.15 9.04 20.17
C GLU A 674 14.65 8.96 19.85
N GLY A 675 14.06 7.78 20.08
CA GLY A 675 12.67 7.47 19.74
C GLY A 675 12.35 7.25 18.25
N SER A 676 13.30 7.37 17.31
CA SER A 676 13.01 7.13 15.87
C SER A 676 12.72 5.66 15.57
N ILE A 677 11.78 5.43 14.64
CA ILE A 677 11.44 4.09 14.14
C ILE A 677 12.55 3.66 13.17
N PRO A 678 13.19 2.48 13.37
CA PRO A 678 14.14 1.95 12.39
C PRO A 678 13.46 1.73 11.03
N TYR A 679 14.10 2.16 9.95
CA TYR A 679 13.58 1.95 8.60
C TYR A 679 14.19 0.69 7.99
N MET A 680 13.54 -0.46 8.21
CA MET A 680 14.07 -1.80 7.90
C MET A 680 13.59 -2.39 6.57
N VAL A 681 12.57 -1.81 5.92
CA VAL A 681 11.97 -2.34 4.68
C VAL A 681 12.93 -2.50 3.50
N MET A 682 13.97 -1.67 3.46
CA MET A 682 14.98 -1.69 2.39
C MET A 682 16.26 -2.42 2.80
N ASP A 683 16.24 -3.17 3.89
CA ASP A 683 17.26 -4.17 4.15
C ASP A 683 17.21 -5.23 3.02
N PRO A 684 18.31 -5.48 2.30
CA PRO A 684 18.35 -6.51 1.26
C PRO A 684 17.91 -7.89 1.72
N ASP A 685 17.99 -8.19 3.02
CA ASP A 685 17.53 -9.45 3.62
C ASP A 685 16.01 -9.49 3.89
N ASN A 686 15.29 -8.38 3.64
CA ASN A 686 13.84 -8.27 3.77
C ASN A 686 13.16 -7.78 2.48
N THR A 687 13.90 -7.16 1.55
CA THR A 687 13.35 -6.69 0.26
C THR A 687 13.03 -7.88 -0.63
N ALA A 688 11.76 -8.04 -1.01
CA ALA A 688 11.32 -9.08 -1.91
C ALA A 688 11.94 -8.95 -3.31
N VAL A 689 12.13 -10.07 -4.00
CA VAL A 689 12.59 -10.10 -5.40
C VAL A 689 11.48 -9.69 -6.39
N SER A 690 10.22 -9.88 -6.02
CA SER A 690 9.03 -9.58 -6.83
C SER A 690 7.88 -9.10 -5.95
N ILE A 691 6.76 -8.75 -6.58
CA ILE A 691 5.48 -8.52 -5.93
C ILE A 691 4.92 -9.88 -5.51
N LEU A 692 5.03 -10.20 -4.23
CA LEU A 692 4.69 -11.52 -3.68
C LEU A 692 3.37 -11.55 -2.91
N ILE A 693 2.72 -10.39 -2.74
CA ILE A 693 1.46 -10.28 -2.02
C ILE A 693 0.69 -9.03 -2.44
#